data_AF-W8KUY2-F1
#
_entry.id   AF-W8KUY2-F1
#
_cell.length_a   1.000
_cell.length_b   1.000
_cell.length_c   1.000
_cell.angle_alpha   90.00
_cell.angle_beta   90.00
_cell.angle_gamma   90.00
#
_symmetry.space_group_name_H-M   'P 1'
#
loop_
_entity.id
_entity.type
_entity.pdbx_description
1 polymer ?
#
loop_
_entity_poly.entity_id
_entity_poly.type
_entity_poly.pdbx_seq_one_letter_code
_entity_poly.pdbx_strand_id
1 'polypeptide(L)'
;MLGDLPMPSFSKKPHAISIWLVLGLLTLWPAALSAGSVSQLPLFLGQVVNPLVMLNLSNDHQLYFEAYPDYIDLTGDGAANRTYAHEVDYYGYFDSYQCYVYDDGVFKPSGHTADKYCSGSAWSGNFLNWVSMARIDVVRRILYGGLRYQDEVDSTVLERTHLPNDAHSWVRYYDGEDLPDLTPYSSVPTATIASSTNNHSLSTGEKWFSASFDDSEIQVGDQLIITDNQTAGNEMFGVVTDISRSSGVQVKVEVTRFKGSGSSNDWSLENRSRRGITFCNTSVQDGTFSQNVTNPPLIRVAQGDYALWRANERHQCRWYEEVGHTGHASMAIGGIRFSNGNDAGFTGIFSNASNPRRDSAAVSGQEFHARVQACVEGFISSEDGNRCKRYPSGNYKPVGLLQEFGEEGRIHFGLFTGSYARNLSGGVLRKNISSFVNEMNLETGQFQADPVGGGIVDTLDRFRIYGYRHSSGSGNNDATYNSSASGGDNCAWGLTDPAEGRCTNWGNPQSELYLESLRYLAGMKDPLFDFSGNDRIPGLESRDWNDPLGSSNYCAAISMVHFNASVSSYDADNLSGASDLPGLGSVSTWTNKVGSEEGIHGGDWFVGQTNSVSDQLCTPKTVSALSEVRGLCPEGPRQRGSFHIAGLAHYGWTEDLRPDLPEEQHVKTFGVTLAPAVPRIDIPMPGGSEPVVSLLPACRNTSTSPDSNCAIVDFRIVDQDIAGGTGRYFVQWEDSEQGGDFDMDMNGILEYRIIGDQIEITTNVFAESTDQKLGFGYVISGTSNAGFHVHSGINNF
;
A
#
# COMPACT_ATOMS: atom_id res chain seq x y z
N MET A 1 4.21 70.01 -32.91
CA MET A 1 4.22 71.07 -33.96
C MET A 1 3.33 70.59 -35.08
N LEU A 2 2.37 71.44 -35.47
CA LEU A 2 1.40 71.27 -36.54
C LEU A 2 2.03 71.15 -37.94
N GLY A 3 1.28 70.59 -38.89
CA GLY A 3 1.46 70.73 -40.34
C GLY A 3 1.04 69.45 -41.08
N ASP A 4 -0.22 69.23 -41.43
CA ASP A 4 -1.01 69.76 -42.57
C ASP A 4 -0.56 69.29 -43.99
N LEU A 5 -1.38 68.36 -44.56
CA LEU A 5 -2.08 68.39 -45.88
C LEU A 5 -1.27 68.53 -47.21
N PRO A 6 -1.85 68.31 -48.43
CA PRO A 6 -3.07 67.59 -48.87
C PRO A 6 -2.92 66.72 -50.17
N MET A 7 -4.03 66.07 -50.58
CA MET A 7 -4.35 65.44 -51.89
C MET A 7 -4.33 66.40 -53.11
N PRO A 8 -4.43 65.94 -54.39
CA PRO A 8 -5.73 65.72 -55.10
C PRO A 8 -5.71 64.55 -56.14
N SER A 9 -6.74 63.70 -56.33
CA SER A 9 -8.07 63.83 -56.98
C SER A 9 -8.11 63.85 -58.53
N PHE A 10 -9.23 63.32 -59.08
CA PHE A 10 -9.79 63.32 -60.46
C PHE A 10 -9.61 62.02 -61.28
N SER A 11 -10.56 61.48 -62.05
CA SER A 11 -12.03 61.63 -62.21
C SER A 11 -12.48 60.76 -63.41
N LYS A 12 -13.63 60.05 -63.27
CA LYS A 12 -14.72 59.78 -64.25
C LYS A 12 -14.36 59.73 -65.76
N LYS A 13 -14.76 58.73 -66.58
CA LYS A 13 -16.12 58.19 -66.84
C LYS A 13 -16.01 57.07 -67.93
N PRO A 14 -17.06 56.26 -68.16
CA PRO A 14 -17.06 55.04 -68.97
C PRO A 14 -17.65 55.27 -70.37
N HIS A 15 -17.34 54.42 -71.35
CA HIS A 15 -18.17 54.19 -72.55
C HIS A 15 -18.14 52.70 -72.94
N ALA A 16 -19.33 52.12 -73.04
CA ALA A 16 -19.60 50.79 -73.57
C ALA A 16 -19.71 50.85 -75.10
N ILE A 17 -19.31 49.78 -75.79
CA ILE A 17 -19.91 49.30 -77.06
C ILE A 17 -19.61 47.80 -77.15
N SER A 18 -20.68 47.01 -77.25
CA SER A 18 -20.69 45.57 -77.54
C SER A 18 -20.55 45.34 -79.05
N ILE A 19 -19.91 44.23 -79.46
CA ILE A 19 -20.30 43.40 -80.62
C ILE A 19 -19.62 42.03 -80.51
N TRP A 20 -20.43 41.02 -80.77
CA TRP A 20 -20.19 39.58 -80.70
C TRP A 20 -19.29 39.04 -81.82
N LEU A 21 -18.43 38.05 -81.50
CA LEU A 21 -18.10 36.96 -82.42
C LEU A 21 -17.59 35.73 -81.66
N VAL A 22 -18.30 34.62 -81.86
CA VAL A 22 -18.03 33.28 -81.33
C VAL A 22 -17.03 32.58 -82.25
N LEU A 23 -15.93 32.04 -81.72
CA LEU A 23 -15.29 30.83 -82.25
C LEU A 23 -14.43 30.18 -81.14
N GLY A 24 -14.59 28.86 -80.98
CA GLY A 24 -14.17 28.11 -79.81
C GLY A 24 -12.75 27.51 -79.85
N LEU A 25 -12.35 27.14 -78.64
CA LEU A 25 -11.44 26.08 -78.20
C LEU A 25 -9.97 26.11 -78.66
N LEU A 26 -9.11 26.64 -77.79
CA LEU A 26 -7.96 25.94 -77.16
C LEU A 26 -7.24 26.92 -76.22
N THR A 27 -7.52 26.85 -74.92
CA THR A 27 -6.75 27.59 -73.90
C THR A 27 -6.44 26.70 -72.71
N LEU A 28 -5.14 26.53 -72.47
CA LEU A 28 -4.50 25.99 -71.27
C LEU A 28 -5.14 26.53 -69.99
N TRP A 29 -5.54 25.64 -69.08
CA TRP A 29 -5.74 26.00 -67.68
C TRP A 29 -4.36 26.27 -67.03
N PRO A 30 -4.15 27.41 -66.36
CA PRO A 30 -3.13 27.49 -65.33
C PRO A 30 -3.60 26.63 -64.16
N ALA A 31 -2.72 25.76 -63.65
CA ALA A 31 -2.93 25.12 -62.37
C ALA A 31 -3.11 26.22 -61.31
N ALA A 32 -4.29 26.26 -60.68
CA ALA A 32 -4.46 27.00 -59.45
C ALA A 32 -3.61 26.30 -58.38
N LEU A 33 -2.47 26.90 -58.04
CA LEU A 33 -1.80 26.63 -56.77
C LEU A 33 -2.83 26.87 -55.66
N SER A 34 -3.21 25.82 -54.96
CA SER A 34 -3.81 25.94 -53.63
C SER A 34 -2.75 26.59 -52.75
N ALA A 35 -2.81 27.91 -52.62
CA ALA A 35 -2.13 28.60 -51.55
C ALA A 35 -2.76 28.05 -50.26
N GLY A 36 -1.98 27.26 -49.52
CA GLY A 36 -2.35 26.84 -48.17
C GLY A 36 -2.79 28.08 -47.41
N SER A 37 -3.99 28.02 -46.81
CA SER A 37 -4.50 29.06 -45.93
C SER A 37 -3.49 29.27 -44.81
N VAL A 38 -2.67 30.32 -44.93
CA VAL A 38 -1.80 30.79 -43.86
C VAL A 38 -2.72 31.27 -42.74
N SER A 39 -2.51 30.75 -41.54
CA SER A 39 -3.26 31.12 -40.33
C SER A 39 -3.37 32.64 -40.23
N GLN A 40 -4.61 33.14 -40.12
CA GLN A 40 -4.89 34.57 -39.94
C GLN A 40 -4.75 35.02 -38.47
N LEU A 41 -4.31 34.12 -37.58
CA LEU A 41 -3.98 34.45 -36.20
C LEU A 41 -2.52 34.96 -36.15
N PRO A 42 -2.23 36.05 -35.41
CA PRO A 42 -0.86 36.52 -35.22
C PRO A 42 0.04 35.40 -34.70
N LEU A 43 1.23 35.21 -35.30
CA LEU A 43 2.22 34.20 -34.91
C LEU A 43 2.64 34.21 -33.42
N PHE A 44 2.30 35.26 -32.68
CA PHE A 44 2.59 35.42 -31.24
C PHE A 44 1.43 35.02 -30.33
N LEU A 45 0.24 34.77 -30.89
CA LEU A 45 -0.89 34.14 -30.20
C LEU A 45 -0.89 32.66 -30.61
N GLY A 46 0.04 31.87 -30.07
CA GLY A 46 -0.13 30.42 -30.08
C GLY A 46 -1.50 30.10 -29.50
N GLN A 47 -2.25 29.15 -30.08
CA GLN A 47 -3.40 28.60 -29.38
C GLN A 47 -2.89 28.08 -28.04
N VAL A 48 -3.29 28.74 -26.95
CA VAL A 48 -3.04 28.24 -25.61
C VAL A 48 -3.98 27.05 -25.43
N VAL A 49 -3.49 25.86 -25.76
CA VAL A 49 -4.19 24.60 -25.53
C VAL A 49 -3.75 24.06 -24.18
N ASN A 50 -4.69 23.55 -23.41
CA ASN A 50 -4.39 23.03 -22.08
C ASN A 50 -3.69 21.67 -22.22
N PRO A 51 -2.56 21.44 -21.54
CA PRO A 51 -1.96 20.11 -21.42
C PRO A 51 -2.96 19.04 -20.98
N LEU A 52 -2.75 17.83 -21.49
CA LEU A 52 -3.59 16.66 -21.23
C LEU A 52 -2.81 15.69 -20.34
N VAL A 53 -3.36 15.36 -19.18
CA VAL A 53 -2.80 14.38 -18.26
C VAL A 53 -3.76 13.21 -18.13
N MET A 54 -3.28 12.01 -18.45
CA MET A 54 -3.98 10.77 -18.13
C MET A 54 -3.38 10.16 -16.86
N LEU A 55 -4.21 9.94 -15.85
CA LEU A 55 -3.84 9.21 -14.65
C LEU A 55 -4.14 7.73 -14.85
N ASN A 56 -3.18 6.88 -14.54
CA ASN A 56 -3.32 5.43 -14.60
C ASN A 56 -3.08 4.87 -13.21
N LEU A 57 -4.10 4.32 -12.55
CA LEU A 57 -4.00 3.86 -11.16
C LEU A 57 -4.33 2.37 -11.04
N SER A 58 -3.53 1.62 -10.28
CA SER A 58 -3.97 0.29 -9.82
C SER A 58 -5.18 0.39 -8.89
N ASN A 59 -5.91 -0.72 -8.73
CA ASN A 59 -7.03 -0.85 -7.79
C ASN A 59 -6.87 -2.07 -6.87
N ASP A 60 -5.68 -2.68 -6.87
CA ASP A 60 -5.41 -3.93 -6.18
C ASP A 60 -5.26 -3.74 -4.65
N HIS A 61 -5.31 -4.85 -3.94
CA HIS A 61 -5.34 -4.92 -2.49
C HIS A 61 -4.14 -4.26 -1.79
N GLN A 62 -2.99 -4.11 -2.48
CA GLN A 62 -1.80 -3.50 -1.90
C GLN A 62 -1.99 -2.00 -1.60
N LEU A 63 -2.99 -1.34 -2.22
CA LEU A 63 -3.40 0.01 -1.86
C LEU A 63 -3.89 0.16 -0.41
N TYR A 64 -4.26 -0.94 0.24
CA TYR A 64 -4.81 -0.96 1.60
C TYR A 64 -3.77 -1.32 2.66
N PHE A 65 -2.51 -1.56 2.26
CA PHE A 65 -1.41 -1.70 3.21
C PHE A 65 -1.05 -0.36 3.85
N GLU A 66 -0.33 -0.44 4.97
CA GLU A 66 0.23 0.72 5.65
C GLU A 66 1.13 1.54 4.71
N ALA A 67 1.05 2.86 4.82
CA ALA A 67 1.87 3.77 4.03
C ALA A 67 3.35 3.76 4.45
N TYR A 68 3.64 3.36 5.69
CA TYR A 68 4.95 3.49 6.33
C TYR A 68 5.42 2.16 6.98
N PRO A 69 5.68 1.10 6.23
CA PRO A 69 6.10 -0.17 6.82
C PRO A 69 7.43 -0.07 7.59
N ASP A 70 7.57 -0.86 8.68
CA ASP A 70 8.70 -0.80 9.64
C ASP A 70 10.06 -1.27 9.06
N TYR A 71 10.07 -1.71 7.80
CA TYR A 71 11.26 -2.24 7.11
C TYR A 71 11.85 -1.27 6.07
N ILE A 72 11.31 -0.04 5.97
CA ILE A 72 11.85 1.00 5.09
C ILE A 72 12.79 1.92 5.87
N ASP A 73 13.88 2.31 5.22
CA ASP A 73 14.73 3.42 5.65
C ASP A 73 14.17 4.73 5.06
N LEU A 74 13.40 5.45 5.87
CA LEU A 74 12.84 6.77 5.58
C LEU A 74 13.83 7.90 5.91
N THR A 75 14.87 7.61 6.69
CA THR A 75 15.89 8.58 7.15
C THR A 75 17.11 8.66 6.24
N GLY A 76 17.31 7.65 5.38
CA GLY A 76 18.46 7.54 4.49
C GLY A 76 19.77 7.22 5.22
N ASP A 77 19.69 6.62 6.42
CA ASP A 77 20.86 6.29 7.25
C ASP A 77 21.36 4.85 7.06
N GLY A 78 20.70 4.09 6.18
CA GLY A 78 20.99 2.70 5.86
C GLY A 78 20.32 1.69 6.79
N ALA A 79 19.55 2.14 7.79
CA ALA A 79 18.81 1.27 8.72
C ALA A 79 17.30 1.44 8.53
N ALA A 80 16.57 0.34 8.62
CA ALA A 80 15.11 0.42 8.61
C ALA A 80 14.59 1.16 9.87
N ASN A 81 13.63 2.07 9.70
CA ASN A 81 12.96 2.73 10.81
C ASN A 81 11.96 1.77 11.47
N ARG A 82 12.43 1.02 12.47
CA ARG A 82 11.66 -0.03 13.17
C ARG A 82 10.48 0.48 14.01
N THR A 83 10.49 1.78 14.30
CA THR A 83 9.47 2.47 15.09
C THR A 83 9.34 3.90 14.59
N TYR A 84 8.49 4.70 15.24
CA TYR A 84 8.30 6.12 14.92
C TYR A 84 9.65 6.88 14.97
N ALA A 85 10.01 7.48 13.83
CA ALA A 85 11.17 8.34 13.67
C ALA A 85 10.72 9.79 13.67
N HIS A 86 10.97 10.50 14.77
CA HIS A 86 10.44 11.83 15.01
C HIS A 86 10.90 12.89 13.97
N GLU A 87 12.10 12.71 13.42
CA GLU A 87 12.68 13.53 12.36
C GLU A 87 11.92 13.43 11.03
N VAL A 88 11.18 12.36 10.79
CA VAL A 88 10.41 12.14 9.55
C VAL A 88 9.10 12.93 9.59
N ASP A 89 8.77 13.62 8.50
CA ASP A 89 7.44 14.19 8.27
C ASP A 89 6.56 13.12 7.60
N TYR A 90 5.75 12.42 8.40
CA TYR A 90 4.81 11.43 7.91
C TYR A 90 3.62 12.12 7.25
N TYR A 91 3.51 11.99 5.94
CA TYR A 91 2.44 12.58 5.13
C TYR A 91 1.09 11.86 5.32
N GLY A 92 0.01 12.62 5.48
CA GLY A 92 -1.32 12.03 5.65
C GLY A 92 -2.44 13.06 5.80
N TYR A 93 -3.53 12.63 6.44
CA TYR A 93 -4.69 13.50 6.69
C TYR A 93 -4.47 14.46 7.86
N PHE A 94 -3.57 14.14 8.78
CA PHE A 94 -3.18 15.04 9.86
C PHE A 94 -2.04 15.95 9.39
N ASP A 95 -1.98 17.18 9.89
CA ASP A 95 -0.84 18.10 9.70
C ASP A 95 0.25 17.73 10.71
N SER A 96 1.49 17.54 10.23
CA SER A 96 2.58 17.03 11.06
C SER A 96 2.99 18.00 12.17
N TYR A 97 2.72 19.30 12.00
CA TYR A 97 3.05 20.37 12.93
C TYR A 97 1.80 20.88 13.68
N GLN A 98 0.79 20.03 13.82
CA GLN A 98 -0.44 20.32 14.51
C GLN A 98 -0.76 19.30 15.61
N CYS A 99 -1.38 19.81 16.68
CA CYS A 99 -1.90 19.03 17.79
C CYS A 99 -3.41 18.84 17.66
N TYR A 100 -3.90 17.68 18.08
CA TYR A 100 -5.31 17.28 17.95
C TYR A 100 -5.90 16.81 19.28
N VAL A 101 -7.12 17.22 19.57
CA VAL A 101 -7.96 16.63 20.63
C VAL A 101 -9.04 15.77 20.00
N TYR A 102 -9.37 14.65 20.63
CA TYR A 102 -10.41 13.77 20.12
C TYR A 102 -11.75 14.08 20.80
N ASP A 103 -12.76 14.40 19.99
CA ASP A 103 -14.09 14.75 20.47
C ASP A 103 -15.15 14.37 19.43
N ASP A 104 -16.26 13.79 19.90
CA ASP A 104 -17.41 13.36 19.08
C ASP A 104 -17.02 12.50 17.86
N GLY A 105 -16.10 11.56 18.05
CA GLY A 105 -15.69 10.64 16.99
C GLY A 105 -14.75 11.24 15.95
N VAL A 106 -14.16 12.42 16.21
CA VAL A 106 -13.30 13.14 15.27
C VAL A 106 -12.10 13.75 15.99
N PHE A 107 -10.92 13.65 15.39
CA PHE A 107 -9.74 14.43 15.79
C PHE A 107 -9.88 15.87 15.30
N LYS A 108 -9.93 16.81 16.24
CA LYS A 108 -10.08 18.25 15.98
C LYS A 108 -8.78 18.98 16.31
N PRO A 109 -8.31 19.89 15.45
CA PRO A 109 -7.09 20.65 15.73
C PRO A 109 -7.25 21.50 17.00
N SER A 110 -6.21 21.55 17.83
CA SER A 110 -6.19 22.26 19.11
C SER A 110 -5.04 23.24 19.27
N GLY A 111 -3.97 23.13 18.46
CA GLY A 111 -2.84 24.04 18.49
C GLY A 111 -1.78 23.68 17.46
N HIS A 112 -0.81 24.59 17.27
CA HIS A 112 0.37 24.34 16.45
C HIS A 112 1.55 23.91 17.32
N THR A 113 2.47 23.18 16.71
CA THR A 113 3.75 22.83 17.30
C THR A 113 4.88 23.12 16.30
N ALA A 114 6.06 23.48 16.81
CA ALA A 114 7.24 23.73 15.99
C ALA A 114 8.10 22.46 15.80
N ASP A 115 7.87 21.45 16.63
CA ASP A 115 8.70 20.25 16.76
C ASP A 115 7.84 18.98 16.83
N LYS A 116 6.59 19.02 16.36
CA LYS A 116 5.68 17.86 16.30
C LYS A 116 5.29 17.27 17.66
N TYR A 117 5.71 17.85 18.78
CA TYR A 117 5.26 17.48 20.13
C TYR A 117 4.08 18.33 20.61
N CYS A 118 3.22 17.75 21.44
CA CYS A 118 1.93 18.27 21.86
C CYS A 118 1.70 18.30 23.38
N SER A 119 2.77 18.17 24.18
CA SER A 119 2.81 18.45 25.62
C SER A 119 1.80 17.67 26.50
N GLY A 120 1.43 16.44 26.11
CA GLY A 120 0.68 15.50 26.97
C GLY A 120 -0.80 15.70 27.15
N SER A 121 -1.42 16.67 26.47
CA SER A 121 -2.87 16.87 26.49
C SER A 121 -3.55 16.67 25.13
N ALA A 122 -2.76 16.42 24.08
CA ALA A 122 -3.22 16.32 22.71
C ALA A 122 -2.37 15.31 21.93
N TRP A 123 -2.90 14.85 20.81
CA TRP A 123 -2.20 13.99 19.86
C TRP A 123 -1.33 14.80 18.91
N SER A 124 -0.11 14.32 18.67
CA SER A 124 0.72 14.78 17.56
C SER A 124 0.14 14.33 16.23
N GLY A 125 -0.07 15.25 15.29
CA GLY A 125 -0.51 14.92 13.94
C GLY A 125 0.49 14.04 13.19
N ASN A 126 1.79 14.29 13.35
CA ASN A 126 2.84 13.47 12.74
C ASN A 126 2.79 12.01 13.23
N PHE A 127 2.60 11.83 14.54
CA PHE A 127 2.45 10.51 15.14
C PHE A 127 1.18 9.81 14.63
N LEU A 128 0.04 10.52 14.54
CA LEU A 128 -1.20 9.96 14.00
C LEU A 128 -1.08 9.53 12.53
N ASN A 129 -0.32 10.26 11.70
CA ASN A 129 -0.04 9.86 10.32
C ASN A 129 0.76 8.54 10.26
N TRP A 130 1.83 8.40 11.06
CA TRP A 130 2.60 7.15 11.15
C TRP A 130 1.75 5.97 11.63
N VAL A 131 0.90 6.20 12.63
CA VAL A 131 0.03 5.17 13.19
C VAL A 131 -0.98 4.69 12.16
N SER A 132 -1.63 5.60 11.42
CA SER A 132 -2.93 5.32 10.83
C SER A 132 -3.05 5.44 9.31
N MET A 133 -2.04 5.88 8.55
CA MET A 133 -2.23 6.07 7.10
C MET A 133 -2.08 4.77 6.29
N ALA A 134 -3.08 4.46 5.46
CA ALA A 134 -2.97 3.49 4.37
C ALA A 134 -2.46 4.19 3.09
N ARG A 135 -1.89 3.41 2.16
CA ARG A 135 -1.35 3.94 0.89
C ARG A 135 -2.38 4.71 0.06
N ILE A 136 -3.60 4.20 -0.07
CA ILE A 136 -4.66 4.89 -0.81
C ILE A 136 -5.02 6.24 -0.19
N ASP A 137 -4.99 6.39 1.14
CA ASP A 137 -5.31 7.64 1.80
C ASP A 137 -4.26 8.72 1.48
N VAL A 138 -2.99 8.35 1.39
CA VAL A 138 -1.90 9.22 0.90
C VAL A 138 -2.15 9.64 -0.56
N VAL A 139 -2.51 8.70 -1.44
CA VAL A 139 -2.83 9.02 -2.85
C VAL A 139 -4.00 9.99 -2.95
N ARG A 140 -5.09 9.75 -2.22
CA ARG A 140 -6.27 10.63 -2.19
C ARG A 140 -5.93 12.02 -1.65
N ARG A 141 -5.08 12.10 -0.61
CA ARG A 141 -4.59 13.37 -0.06
C ARG A 141 -3.78 14.15 -1.09
N ILE A 142 -2.86 13.50 -1.80
CA ILE A 142 -2.05 14.13 -2.86
C ILE A 142 -2.95 14.63 -4.01
N LEU A 143 -3.85 13.79 -4.49
CA LEU A 143 -4.63 14.10 -5.70
C LEU A 143 -5.71 15.14 -5.43
N TYR A 144 -6.50 14.98 -4.35
CA TYR A 144 -7.69 15.82 -4.15
C TYR A 144 -7.95 16.28 -2.72
N GLY A 145 -6.97 16.13 -1.82
CA GLY A 145 -7.07 16.61 -0.44
C GLY A 145 -7.61 15.59 0.57
N GLY A 146 -8.00 14.38 0.12
CA GLY A 146 -8.40 13.25 0.96
C GLY A 146 -9.86 12.83 0.81
N LEU A 147 -10.20 11.64 1.30
CA LEU A 147 -11.57 11.09 1.31
C LEU A 147 -12.44 11.88 2.29
N ARG A 148 -13.47 12.57 1.78
CA ARG A 148 -14.35 13.42 2.59
C ARG A 148 -15.56 12.62 3.09
N TYR A 149 -15.53 12.21 4.37
CA TYR A 149 -16.70 11.63 5.04
C TYR A 149 -17.82 12.65 5.24
N GLN A 150 -17.45 13.89 5.57
CA GLN A 150 -18.35 15.03 5.62
C GLN A 150 -17.79 16.16 4.76
N ASP A 151 -18.61 16.71 3.87
CA ASP A 151 -18.24 17.83 3.01
C ASP A 151 -19.35 18.89 2.98
N GLU A 152 -19.55 19.58 4.11
CA GLU A 152 -20.52 20.67 4.27
C GLU A 152 -19.90 22.02 3.93
N VAL A 153 -20.69 23.06 3.65
CA VAL A 153 -20.15 24.37 3.24
C VAL A 153 -19.13 24.92 4.23
N ASP A 154 -19.34 24.73 5.53
CA ASP A 154 -18.55 25.28 6.65
C ASP A 154 -17.69 24.25 7.39
N SER A 155 -17.74 22.97 7.03
CA SER A 155 -16.97 21.91 7.70
C SER A 155 -16.61 20.76 6.77
N THR A 156 -15.38 20.28 6.87
CA THR A 156 -14.91 19.06 6.18
C THR A 156 -14.27 18.11 7.18
N VAL A 157 -14.70 16.84 7.15
CA VAL A 157 -14.09 15.75 7.92
C VAL A 157 -13.55 14.72 6.94
N LEU A 158 -12.25 14.44 7.03
CA LEU A 158 -11.60 13.39 6.28
C LEU A 158 -11.71 12.06 7.04
N GLU A 159 -11.86 10.95 6.34
CA GLU A 159 -11.94 9.60 6.92
C GLU A 159 -11.01 8.63 6.19
N ARG A 160 -10.27 7.84 6.97
CA ARG A 160 -9.39 6.77 6.45
C ARG A 160 -10.17 5.70 5.69
N THR A 161 -9.53 5.01 4.76
CA THR A 161 -10.15 3.86 4.09
C THR A 161 -10.55 2.73 5.06
N HIS A 162 -11.53 1.91 4.70
CA HIS A 162 -11.89 0.71 5.46
C HIS A 162 -10.82 -0.39 5.36
N LEU A 163 -10.57 -1.13 6.45
CA LEU A 163 -9.68 -2.30 6.46
C LEU A 163 -10.41 -3.53 7.01
N PRO A 164 -10.46 -4.65 6.27
CA PRO A 164 -11.01 -5.89 6.80
C PRO A 164 -10.21 -6.43 7.99
N ASN A 165 -10.82 -7.36 8.74
CA ASN A 165 -10.19 -8.05 9.88
C ASN A 165 -9.27 -9.21 9.42
N ASP A 166 -8.50 -8.97 8.37
CA ASP A 166 -7.48 -9.86 7.81
C ASP A 166 -6.10 -9.16 7.83
N ALA A 167 -5.12 -9.69 7.09
CA ALA A 167 -3.79 -9.09 7.00
C ALA A 167 -3.71 -7.66 6.44
N HIS A 168 -4.79 -7.05 5.93
CA HIS A 168 -4.81 -5.61 5.61
C HIS A 168 -4.90 -4.73 6.87
N SER A 169 -5.28 -5.29 8.02
CA SER A 169 -5.13 -4.61 9.31
C SER A 169 -3.67 -4.63 9.75
N TRP A 170 -3.19 -3.54 10.36
CA TRP A 170 -1.81 -3.45 10.85
C TRP A 170 -1.71 -2.91 12.28
N VAL A 171 -0.58 -3.22 12.92
CA VAL A 171 -0.30 -2.92 14.33
C VAL A 171 0.97 -2.08 14.46
N ARG A 172 0.92 -1.04 15.30
CA ARG A 172 2.09 -0.26 15.74
C ARG A 172 2.27 -0.38 17.24
N TYR A 173 3.47 -0.73 17.68
CA TYR A 173 3.87 -0.69 19.08
C TYR A 173 4.84 0.46 19.31
N TYR A 174 4.65 1.20 20.41
CA TYR A 174 5.51 2.30 20.81
C TYR A 174 5.76 2.31 22.31
N ASP A 175 7.02 2.46 22.71
CA ASP A 175 7.46 2.55 24.10
C ASP A 175 8.56 3.58 24.34
N GLY A 176 8.67 4.56 23.43
CA GLY A 176 9.56 5.70 23.57
C GLY A 176 9.18 6.59 24.75
N GLU A 177 10.18 7.15 25.41
CA GLU A 177 10.02 8.00 26.61
C GLU A 177 9.22 9.29 26.35
N ASP A 178 9.15 9.71 25.08
CA ASP A 178 8.43 10.86 24.54
C ASP A 178 6.97 10.56 24.17
N LEU A 179 6.45 9.35 24.40
CA LEU A 179 5.02 9.06 24.19
C LEU A 179 4.09 10.08 24.88
N PRO A 180 4.40 10.59 26.10
CA PRO A 180 3.59 11.64 26.72
C PRO A 180 3.65 12.96 25.98
N ASP A 181 4.65 13.22 25.14
CA ASP A 181 4.68 14.41 24.31
C ASP A 181 3.94 14.20 22.97
N LEU A 182 3.73 12.95 22.55
CA LEU A 182 3.07 12.58 21.29
C LEU A 182 1.57 12.31 21.43
N THR A 183 1.10 12.04 22.66
CA THR A 183 -0.27 11.56 22.93
C THR A 183 -0.88 12.25 24.15
N PRO A 184 -2.20 12.17 24.37
CA PRO A 184 -2.83 12.64 25.61
C PRO A 184 -2.53 11.80 26.86
N TYR A 185 -1.62 10.82 26.77
CA TYR A 185 -1.29 9.93 27.88
C TYR A 185 -0.22 10.55 28.77
N SER A 186 -0.41 10.52 30.08
CA SER A 186 0.47 11.21 31.02
C SER A 186 1.79 10.48 31.31
N SER A 187 1.94 9.24 30.84
CA SER A 187 3.13 8.42 31.08
C SER A 187 3.22 7.27 30.09
N VAL A 188 4.44 6.81 29.81
CA VAL A 188 4.69 5.53 29.15
C VAL A 188 4.39 4.40 30.13
N PRO A 189 3.52 3.43 29.78
CA PRO A 189 3.39 2.20 30.56
C PRO A 189 4.75 1.49 30.68
N THR A 190 5.17 1.16 31.89
CA THR A 190 6.45 0.47 32.14
C THR A 190 6.25 -1.03 32.29
N ALA A 191 7.33 -1.80 32.10
CA ALA A 191 7.33 -3.20 32.52
C ALA A 191 7.02 -3.30 34.02
N THR A 192 6.22 -4.29 34.41
CA THR A 192 5.90 -4.53 35.82
C THR A 192 6.88 -5.55 36.40
N ILE A 193 7.21 -5.42 37.68
CA ILE A 193 8.22 -6.27 38.33
C ILE A 193 7.65 -6.80 39.65
N ALA A 194 7.77 -8.10 39.86
CA ALA A 194 7.46 -8.74 41.13
C ALA A 194 8.62 -9.56 41.65
N SER A 195 8.57 -9.85 42.96
CA SER A 195 9.48 -10.80 43.61
C SER A 195 8.75 -12.11 43.93
N SER A 196 9.50 -13.22 43.97
CA SER A 196 9.00 -14.50 44.44
C SER A 196 10.05 -15.28 45.21
N THR A 197 9.63 -15.98 46.28
CA THR A 197 10.50 -16.81 47.12
C THR A 197 10.26 -18.31 46.96
N ASN A 198 9.48 -18.71 45.96
CA ASN A 198 9.24 -20.12 45.64
C ASN A 198 10.55 -20.79 45.22
N ASN A 199 10.89 -21.93 45.82
CA ASN A 199 12.07 -22.70 45.45
C ASN A 199 11.81 -23.47 44.14
N HIS A 200 12.50 -23.10 43.07
CA HIS A 200 12.41 -23.72 41.76
C HIS A 200 13.79 -24.08 41.20
N SER A 201 13.88 -25.20 40.49
CA SER A 201 15.04 -25.46 39.62
C SER A 201 14.92 -24.67 38.32
N LEU A 202 16.06 -24.26 37.75
CA LEU A 202 16.12 -23.77 36.38
C LEU A 202 15.83 -24.93 35.42
N SER A 203 14.63 -24.94 34.86
CA SER A 203 14.17 -25.95 33.91
C SER A 203 12.98 -25.41 33.13
N THR A 204 12.69 -26.02 31.97
CA THR A 204 11.40 -25.85 31.30
C THR A 204 10.26 -26.50 32.08
N GLY A 205 9.03 -26.18 31.68
CA GLY A 205 7.78 -26.71 32.23
C GLY A 205 7.05 -25.76 33.17
N GLU A 206 5.86 -26.19 33.60
CA GLU A 206 4.96 -25.42 34.45
C GLU A 206 5.56 -25.14 35.84
N LYS A 207 5.49 -23.87 36.27
CA LYS A 207 5.92 -23.41 37.60
C LYS A 207 4.92 -22.41 38.18
N TRP A 208 4.64 -22.54 39.48
CA TRP A 208 3.84 -21.59 40.24
C TRP A 208 4.72 -20.67 41.08
N PHE A 209 4.49 -19.37 40.96
CA PHE A 209 5.14 -18.32 41.73
C PHE A 209 4.11 -17.60 42.59
N SER A 210 4.37 -17.51 43.89
CA SER A 210 3.76 -16.50 44.74
C SER A 210 4.46 -15.20 44.40
N ALA A 211 3.80 -14.33 43.64
CA ALA A 211 4.39 -13.11 43.11
C ALA A 211 3.84 -11.89 43.84
N SER A 212 4.68 -10.89 44.06
CA SER A 212 4.28 -9.61 44.65
C SER A 212 3.63 -8.63 43.65
N PHE A 213 3.06 -9.13 42.54
CA PHE A 213 2.32 -8.29 41.59
C PHE A 213 1.01 -7.78 42.21
N ASP A 214 0.58 -6.59 41.80
CA ASP A 214 -0.80 -6.14 41.93
C ASP A 214 -1.69 -6.80 40.85
N ASP A 215 -3.01 -6.79 41.08
CA ASP A 215 -3.97 -7.50 40.21
C ASP A 215 -3.96 -7.04 38.74
N SER A 216 -3.64 -5.77 38.48
CA SER A 216 -3.59 -5.15 37.14
C SER A 216 -2.23 -5.28 36.44
N GLU A 217 -1.20 -5.77 37.15
CA GLU A 217 0.18 -5.83 36.65
C GLU A 217 0.50 -7.11 35.89
N ILE A 218 -0.44 -8.07 35.86
CA ILE A 218 -0.23 -9.39 35.29
C ILE A 218 -1.52 -9.97 34.72
N GLN A 219 -1.43 -10.58 33.54
CA GLN A 219 -2.54 -11.26 32.88
C GLN A 219 -2.04 -12.56 32.20
N VAL A 220 -2.98 -13.45 31.92
CA VAL A 220 -2.72 -14.64 31.11
C VAL A 220 -2.25 -14.23 29.71
N GLY A 221 -1.22 -14.90 29.19
CA GLY A 221 -0.55 -14.59 27.93
C GLY A 221 0.65 -13.65 28.06
N ASP A 222 0.89 -13.03 29.23
CA ASP A 222 2.05 -12.15 29.43
C ASP A 222 3.36 -12.94 29.37
N GLN A 223 4.40 -12.26 28.87
CA GLN A 223 5.75 -12.79 28.68
C GLN A 223 6.64 -12.33 29.85
N LEU A 224 7.18 -13.30 30.61
CA LEU A 224 8.01 -13.03 31.78
C LEU A 224 9.48 -13.39 31.54
N ILE A 225 10.37 -12.51 32.01
CA ILE A 225 11.76 -12.82 32.31
C ILE A 225 11.86 -13.04 33.83
N ILE A 226 12.33 -14.22 34.22
CA ILE A 226 12.43 -14.63 35.63
C ILE A 226 13.91 -14.78 35.97
N THR A 227 14.46 -13.80 36.66
CA THR A 227 15.89 -13.70 36.96
C THR A 227 16.19 -14.18 38.38
N ASP A 228 17.22 -15.00 38.52
CA ASP A 228 17.75 -15.42 39.82
C ASP A 228 18.61 -14.30 40.43
N ASN A 229 18.19 -13.76 41.57
CA ASN A 229 18.92 -12.69 42.26
C ASN A 229 20.17 -13.20 43.00
N GLN A 230 20.31 -14.51 43.21
CA GLN A 230 21.42 -15.11 43.94
C GLN A 230 22.59 -15.48 43.03
N THR A 231 22.30 -15.83 41.78
CA THR A 231 23.30 -16.31 40.81
C THR A 231 23.21 -15.52 39.52
N ALA A 232 24.21 -14.66 39.27
CA ALA A 232 24.24 -13.83 38.08
C ALA A 232 24.19 -14.68 36.78
N GLY A 233 23.30 -14.29 35.87
CA GLY A 233 23.12 -14.91 34.55
C GLY A 233 22.21 -16.15 34.52
N ASN A 234 21.63 -16.54 35.66
CA ASN A 234 20.58 -17.54 35.74
C ASN A 234 19.21 -16.89 35.46
N GLU A 235 18.54 -17.33 34.39
CA GLU A 235 17.28 -16.74 33.92
C GLU A 235 16.33 -17.81 33.37
N MET A 236 15.03 -17.60 33.50
CA MET A 236 13.97 -18.37 32.83
C MET A 236 13.08 -17.42 32.02
N PHE A 237 12.60 -17.89 30.88
CA PHE A 237 11.65 -17.19 30.01
C PHE A 237 10.39 -18.03 29.93
N GLY A 238 9.23 -17.42 30.11
CA GLY A 238 7.99 -18.16 30.07
C GLY A 238 6.74 -17.31 29.91
N VAL A 239 5.65 -17.99 29.61
CA VAL A 239 4.34 -17.39 29.34
C VAL A 239 3.42 -17.64 30.52
N VAL A 240 2.70 -16.62 30.97
CA VAL A 240 1.69 -16.76 32.01
C VAL A 240 0.50 -17.55 31.48
N THR A 241 0.22 -18.71 32.08
CA THR A 241 -0.86 -19.60 31.64
C THR A 241 -2.04 -19.63 32.61
N ASP A 242 -1.86 -19.21 33.86
CA ASP A 242 -2.94 -19.09 34.83
C ASP A 242 -2.58 -18.11 35.94
N ILE A 243 -3.60 -17.52 36.58
CA ILE A 243 -3.44 -16.62 37.72
C ILE A 243 -4.51 -16.96 38.76
N SER A 244 -4.07 -17.40 39.93
CA SER A 244 -4.95 -17.64 41.08
C SER A 244 -4.82 -16.51 42.09
N ARG A 245 -5.97 -16.02 42.58
CA ARG A 245 -6.08 -14.87 43.49
C ARG A 245 -6.65 -15.22 44.87
N SER A 246 -6.78 -16.51 45.18
CA SER A 246 -7.40 -16.98 46.43
C SER A 246 -6.54 -16.77 47.67
N SER A 247 -5.22 -16.58 47.50
CA SER A 247 -4.25 -16.45 48.60
C SER A 247 -3.04 -15.58 48.19
N GLY A 248 -3.33 -14.34 47.79
CA GLY A 248 -2.37 -13.47 47.09
C GLY A 248 -2.28 -13.82 45.59
N VAL A 249 -1.46 -13.10 44.85
CA VAL A 249 -1.28 -13.32 43.41
C VAL A 249 -0.34 -14.51 43.19
N GLN A 250 -0.91 -15.64 42.80
CA GLN A 250 -0.21 -16.84 42.37
C GLN A 250 -0.18 -16.87 40.85
N VAL A 251 1.00 -16.83 40.25
CA VAL A 251 1.19 -16.81 38.80
C VAL A 251 1.71 -18.17 38.34
N LYS A 252 0.99 -18.80 37.42
CA LYS A 252 1.43 -20.01 36.76
C LYS A 252 2.12 -19.63 35.45
N VAL A 253 3.36 -20.08 35.31
CA VAL A 253 4.21 -19.78 34.14
C VAL A 253 4.59 -21.09 33.48
N GLU A 254 4.34 -21.20 32.18
CA GLU A 254 4.96 -22.23 31.36
C GLU A 254 6.35 -21.73 30.96
N VAL A 255 7.41 -22.27 31.60
CA VAL A 255 8.79 -21.92 31.26
C VAL A 255 9.19 -22.66 29.98
N THR A 256 9.46 -21.91 28.93
CA THR A 256 9.79 -22.45 27.61
C THR A 256 11.28 -22.48 27.35
N ARG A 257 12.05 -21.54 27.93
CA ARG A 257 13.51 -21.49 27.88
C ARG A 257 14.12 -21.08 29.20
N PHE A 258 15.38 -21.45 29.41
CA PHE A 258 16.17 -21.00 30.55
C PHE A 258 17.66 -20.98 30.21
N LYS A 259 18.42 -20.21 30.99
CA LYS A 259 19.86 -20.07 30.91
C LYS A 259 20.46 -20.33 32.28
N GLY A 260 21.53 -21.11 32.32
CA GLY A 260 22.22 -21.47 33.57
C GLY A 260 21.77 -22.81 34.14
N SER A 261 21.98 -23.01 35.44
CA SER A 261 21.71 -24.28 36.11
C SER A 261 21.52 -24.10 37.62
N GLY A 262 20.95 -25.11 38.28
CA GLY A 262 20.73 -25.12 39.73
C GLY A 262 19.29 -24.77 40.11
N SER A 263 19.12 -24.32 41.35
CA SER A 263 17.83 -23.89 41.90
C SER A 263 17.98 -22.59 42.66
N SER A 264 16.93 -21.78 42.68
CA SER A 264 16.86 -20.55 43.47
C SER A 264 15.50 -20.41 44.12
N ASN A 265 15.46 -19.59 45.16
CA ASN A 265 14.28 -19.18 45.90
C ASN A 265 14.25 -17.66 46.13
N ASP A 266 14.94 -16.89 45.27
CA ASP A 266 14.89 -15.43 45.23
C ASP A 266 14.87 -14.99 43.77
N TRP A 267 13.66 -14.74 43.27
CA TRP A 267 13.38 -14.47 41.87
C TRP A 267 12.86 -13.05 41.70
N SER A 268 13.34 -12.38 40.65
CA SER A 268 12.69 -11.20 40.06
C SER A 268 11.91 -11.62 38.82
N LEU A 269 10.62 -11.31 38.76
CA LEU A 269 9.73 -11.58 37.63
C LEU A 269 9.46 -10.26 36.92
N GLU A 270 10.12 -10.02 35.79
CA GLU A 270 9.92 -8.84 34.94
C GLU A 270 8.91 -9.17 33.83
N ASN A 271 7.80 -8.45 33.78
CA ASN A 271 6.76 -8.58 32.77
C ASN A 271 6.89 -7.47 31.72
N ARG A 272 7.50 -7.82 30.59
CA ARG A 272 7.73 -6.86 29.49
C ARG A 272 6.51 -6.63 28.62
N SER A 273 5.53 -7.54 28.63
CA SER A 273 4.27 -7.38 27.87
C SER A 273 3.41 -6.22 28.36
N ARG A 274 3.71 -5.64 29.53
CA ARG A 274 2.97 -4.48 30.08
C ARG A 274 3.60 -3.13 29.74
N ARG A 275 4.77 -3.13 29.10
CA ARG A 275 5.45 -1.91 28.66
C ARG A 275 4.80 -1.35 27.39
N GLY A 276 4.81 -0.03 27.25
CA GLY A 276 4.43 0.67 26.03
C GLY A 276 2.94 0.67 25.72
N ILE A 277 2.63 1.02 24.49
CA ILE A 277 1.28 1.11 23.95
C ILE A 277 1.24 0.50 22.55
N THR A 278 0.13 -0.14 22.24
CA THR A 278 -0.11 -0.76 20.94
C THR A 278 -1.35 -0.17 20.29
N PHE A 279 -1.21 0.23 19.03
CA PHE A 279 -2.27 0.68 18.16
C PHE A 279 -2.57 -0.41 17.13
N CYS A 280 -3.84 -0.77 16.94
CA CYS A 280 -4.24 -1.51 15.74
C CYS A 280 -5.23 -0.72 14.88
N ASN A 281 -4.95 -0.67 13.58
CA ASN A 281 -5.82 -0.11 12.56
C ASN A 281 -6.64 -1.23 11.91
N THR A 282 -7.95 -1.10 11.99
CA THR A 282 -8.88 -2.11 11.44
C THR A 282 -10.26 -1.49 11.24
N SER A 283 -11.20 -2.21 10.64
CA SER A 283 -12.62 -1.87 10.63
C SER A 283 -13.41 -3.09 11.08
N VAL A 284 -14.28 -2.88 12.07
CA VAL A 284 -15.07 -3.96 12.67
C VAL A 284 -16.54 -3.78 12.34
N GLN A 285 -17.12 -4.80 11.72
CA GLN A 285 -18.56 -4.96 11.57
C GLN A 285 -18.88 -6.45 11.51
N ASP A 286 -20.06 -6.84 12.00
CA ASP A 286 -20.59 -8.18 11.82
C ASP A 286 -21.68 -8.18 10.72
N GLY A 287 -21.75 -9.26 9.94
CA GLY A 287 -22.96 -9.58 9.16
C GLY A 287 -22.99 -9.13 7.71
N THR A 288 -21.90 -8.59 7.15
CA THR A 288 -21.84 -8.16 5.75
C THR A 288 -20.46 -8.40 5.12
N PHE A 289 -20.37 -8.19 3.80
CA PHE A 289 -19.10 -8.19 3.08
C PHE A 289 -18.41 -6.83 3.16
N SER A 290 -17.08 -6.81 3.08
CA SER A 290 -16.23 -5.63 3.26
C SER A 290 -16.69 -4.41 2.46
N GLN A 291 -17.10 -4.58 1.20
CA GLN A 291 -17.55 -3.48 0.34
C GLN A 291 -18.83 -2.79 0.84
N ASN A 292 -19.62 -3.48 1.66
CA ASN A 292 -20.89 -2.99 2.20
C ASN A 292 -20.75 -2.45 3.63
N VAL A 293 -19.54 -2.43 4.20
CA VAL A 293 -19.37 -1.99 5.59
C VAL A 293 -19.52 -0.48 5.69
N THR A 294 -20.34 0.00 6.61
CA THR A 294 -20.53 1.46 6.84
C THR A 294 -20.03 1.93 8.20
N ASN A 295 -19.54 0.99 9.02
CA ASN A 295 -18.88 1.28 10.27
C ASN A 295 -17.60 2.10 10.04
N PRO A 296 -17.27 3.03 10.95
CA PRO A 296 -16.07 3.84 10.82
C PRO A 296 -14.80 2.97 10.87
N PRO A 297 -13.73 3.37 10.16
CA PRO A 297 -12.40 2.84 10.38
C PRO A 297 -11.93 3.16 11.81
N LEU A 298 -11.34 2.17 12.48
CA LEU A 298 -10.92 2.27 13.87
C LEU A 298 -9.39 2.34 13.99
N ILE A 299 -8.94 3.10 14.97
CA ILE A 299 -7.64 3.01 15.63
C ILE A 299 -7.92 2.52 17.05
N ARG A 300 -7.62 1.24 17.30
CA ARG A 300 -7.77 0.59 18.61
C ARG A 300 -6.50 0.76 19.41
N VAL A 301 -6.61 1.02 20.71
CA VAL A 301 -5.44 1.34 21.55
C VAL A 301 -5.42 0.48 22.81
N ALA A 302 -4.34 -0.28 22.97
CA ALA A 302 -4.11 -1.17 24.11
C ALA A 302 -2.83 -0.79 24.84
N GLN A 303 -2.90 -0.67 26.18
CA GLN A 303 -1.74 -0.53 27.05
C GLN A 303 -0.99 -1.85 27.16
N GLY A 304 0.31 -1.83 26.87
CA GLY A 304 1.18 -3.00 26.81
C GLY A 304 1.65 -3.31 25.40
N ASP A 305 2.57 -4.28 25.32
CA ASP A 305 3.09 -4.83 24.08
C ASP A 305 2.13 -5.91 23.56
N TYR A 306 1.45 -5.54 22.49
CA TYR A 306 0.62 -6.40 21.66
C TYR A 306 1.06 -6.26 20.20
N ALA A 307 2.35 -6.12 19.92
CA ALA A 307 2.89 -5.95 18.57
C ALA A 307 2.42 -7.06 17.59
N LEU A 308 2.05 -8.23 18.13
CA LEU A 308 1.53 -9.39 17.41
C LEU A 308 -0.01 -9.51 17.45
N TRP A 309 -0.76 -8.41 17.68
CA TRP A 309 -2.23 -8.41 17.72
C TRP A 309 -2.90 -8.70 16.36
N ARG A 310 -2.17 -8.52 15.25
CA ARG A 310 -2.60 -8.97 13.91
C ARG A 310 -2.09 -10.38 13.56
N ALA A 311 -1.19 -10.95 14.36
CA ALA A 311 -0.50 -12.20 14.02
C ALA A 311 -1.32 -13.45 14.37
N ASN A 312 -2.64 -13.41 14.14
CA ASN A 312 -3.59 -14.47 14.49
C ASN A 312 -3.89 -15.35 13.27
N GLU A 313 -4.23 -16.63 13.49
CA GLU A 313 -5.05 -17.40 12.53
C GLU A 313 -6.37 -16.64 12.37
N ARG A 314 -6.85 -16.33 11.19
CA ARG A 314 -8.19 -15.79 10.89
C ARG A 314 -8.66 -14.40 11.36
N HIS A 315 -8.41 -13.95 12.60
CA HIS A 315 -9.09 -12.74 13.12
C HIS A 315 -8.13 -11.66 13.63
N GLN A 316 -7.76 -10.75 12.74
CA GLN A 316 -6.82 -9.68 13.01
C GLN A 316 -7.44 -8.58 13.87
N CYS A 317 -6.70 -8.15 14.90
CA CYS A 317 -7.00 -6.97 15.70
C CYS A 317 -8.36 -6.96 16.41
N ARG A 318 -8.86 -8.14 16.78
CA ARG A 318 -10.04 -8.31 17.61
C ARG A 318 -9.67 -8.26 19.09
N TRP A 319 -10.50 -7.63 19.91
CA TRP A 319 -10.33 -7.74 21.36
C TRP A 319 -10.56 -9.19 21.80
N TYR A 320 -9.94 -9.59 22.90
CA TYR A 320 -10.11 -10.94 23.46
C TYR A 320 -11.59 -11.32 23.64
N GLU A 321 -12.41 -10.38 24.11
CA GLU A 321 -13.83 -10.58 24.36
C GLU A 321 -14.67 -10.73 23.09
N GLU A 322 -14.15 -10.24 21.95
CA GLU A 322 -14.77 -10.41 20.64
C GLU A 322 -14.40 -11.77 20.06
N VAL A 323 -13.09 -12.04 20.05
CA VAL A 323 -12.49 -13.27 19.53
C VAL A 323 -11.24 -13.57 20.36
N GLY A 324 -11.23 -14.72 21.05
CA GLY A 324 -10.13 -15.11 21.93
C GLY A 324 -9.83 -16.60 21.84
N HIS A 325 -8.56 -16.95 22.01
CA HIS A 325 -8.06 -18.33 21.93
C HIS A 325 -8.32 -19.04 20.60
N THR A 326 -8.12 -18.33 19.49
CA THR A 326 -8.29 -18.87 18.14
C THR A 326 -7.06 -19.59 17.61
N GLY A 327 -5.95 -19.62 18.36
CA GLY A 327 -4.74 -20.26 17.89
C GLY A 327 -4.94 -21.74 17.57
N HIS A 328 -4.26 -22.21 16.53
CA HIS A 328 -4.15 -23.62 16.20
C HIS A 328 -3.49 -24.43 17.32
N ALA A 329 -3.76 -25.74 17.34
CA ALA A 329 -3.33 -26.64 18.41
C ALA A 329 -1.81 -26.77 18.52
N SER A 330 -1.09 -26.67 17.40
CA SER A 330 0.38 -26.72 17.35
C SER A 330 1.04 -25.50 18.01
N MET A 331 0.29 -24.41 18.20
CA MET A 331 0.76 -23.19 18.85
C MET A 331 0.49 -23.15 20.36
N ALA A 332 0.00 -24.25 20.93
CA ALA A 332 -0.43 -24.25 22.31
C ALA A 332 0.76 -24.18 23.27
N ILE A 333 0.73 -23.21 24.20
CA ILE A 333 1.76 -23.03 25.24
C ILE A 333 1.11 -23.40 26.58
N GLY A 334 1.70 -24.37 27.28
CA GLY A 334 1.12 -24.90 28.53
C GLY A 334 -0.31 -25.44 28.36
N GLY A 335 -0.63 -25.97 27.17
CA GLY A 335 -1.95 -26.48 26.81
C GLY A 335 -2.98 -25.42 26.40
N ILE A 336 -2.60 -24.13 26.36
CA ILE A 336 -3.49 -23.03 26.00
C ILE A 336 -3.24 -22.59 24.56
N ARG A 337 -4.31 -22.53 23.76
CA ARG A 337 -4.30 -22.07 22.37
C ARG A 337 -4.43 -20.55 22.31
N PHE A 338 -3.36 -19.84 22.66
CA PHE A 338 -3.36 -18.38 22.58
C PHE A 338 -3.54 -17.89 21.14
N SER A 339 -4.12 -16.70 20.94
CA SER A 339 -4.53 -16.21 19.60
C SER A 339 -3.38 -16.13 18.58
N ASN A 340 -2.21 -15.64 19.00
CA ASN A 340 -1.01 -15.53 18.14
C ASN A 340 0.10 -16.53 18.52
N GLY A 341 -0.02 -17.21 19.66
CA GLY A 341 0.92 -18.26 20.09
C GLY A 341 2.34 -17.78 20.36
N ASN A 342 2.57 -16.49 20.62
CA ASN A 342 3.91 -15.95 20.85
C ASN A 342 4.56 -16.51 22.12
N ASP A 343 5.83 -16.88 21.99
CA ASP A 343 6.72 -17.27 23.08
C ASP A 343 8.00 -16.42 22.98
N ALA A 344 8.15 -15.43 23.85
CA ALA A 344 9.30 -14.52 23.84
C ALA A 344 10.64 -15.24 24.03
N GLY A 345 10.65 -16.39 24.73
CA GLY A 345 11.85 -17.22 24.87
C GLY A 345 12.31 -17.79 23.52
N PHE A 346 11.38 -17.99 22.59
CA PHE A 346 11.68 -18.42 21.23
C PHE A 346 11.81 -17.26 20.25
N THR A 347 10.90 -16.28 20.27
CA THR A 347 10.79 -15.23 19.25
C THR A 347 11.68 -14.02 19.55
N GLY A 348 11.92 -13.70 20.82
CA GLY A 348 12.56 -12.46 21.26
C GLY A 348 11.61 -11.26 21.28
N ILE A 349 10.33 -11.45 20.94
CA ILE A 349 9.29 -10.42 20.95
C ILE A 349 8.49 -10.57 22.24
N PHE A 350 8.39 -9.51 23.04
CA PHE A 350 7.71 -9.54 24.35
C PHE A 350 6.21 -9.24 24.28
N SER A 351 5.62 -9.27 23.08
CA SER A 351 4.19 -9.17 22.86
C SER A 351 3.43 -10.26 23.61
N ASN A 352 2.30 -9.91 24.22
CA ASN A 352 1.40 -10.89 24.82
C ASN A 352 0.99 -11.96 23.77
N ALA A 353 0.87 -13.22 24.21
CA ALA A 353 0.53 -14.36 23.35
C ALA A 353 -0.93 -14.33 22.86
N SER A 354 -1.79 -13.55 23.51
CA SER A 354 -3.22 -13.41 23.23
C SER A 354 -3.60 -12.01 22.75
N ASN A 355 -4.81 -11.92 22.22
CA ASN A 355 -5.47 -10.63 22.01
C ASN A 355 -5.57 -9.83 23.33
N PRO A 356 -5.40 -8.50 23.29
CA PRO A 356 -5.63 -7.64 24.44
C PRO A 356 -7.07 -7.76 24.93
N ARG A 357 -7.21 -7.75 26.26
CA ARG A 357 -8.51 -7.71 26.93
C ARG A 357 -9.00 -6.28 27.01
N ARG A 358 -10.20 -6.02 26.52
CA ARG A 358 -10.77 -4.67 26.49
C ARG A 358 -10.82 -4.04 27.88
N ASP A 359 -11.25 -4.80 28.88
CA ASP A 359 -11.46 -4.26 30.25
C ASP A 359 -10.17 -3.92 31.00
N SER A 360 -9.02 -4.49 30.61
CA SER A 360 -7.74 -4.32 31.33
C SER A 360 -6.61 -3.69 30.49
N ALA A 361 -6.75 -3.68 29.17
CA ALA A 361 -5.76 -3.11 28.26
C ALA A 361 -6.28 -1.90 27.49
N ALA A 362 -7.59 -1.75 27.26
CA ALA A 362 -8.08 -0.61 26.47
C ALA A 362 -7.82 0.71 27.21
N VAL A 363 -7.12 1.63 26.55
CA VAL A 363 -6.79 2.92 27.15
C VAL A 363 -8.03 3.81 27.15
N SER A 364 -8.50 4.18 28.35
CA SER A 364 -9.72 4.98 28.57
C SER A 364 -11.01 4.36 28.00
N GLY A 365 -11.00 3.07 27.62
CA GLY A 365 -12.14 2.36 27.03
C GLY A 365 -12.60 2.90 25.67
N GLN A 366 -11.83 3.79 25.03
CA GLN A 366 -12.19 4.45 23.77
C GLN A 366 -11.50 3.76 22.58
N GLU A 367 -12.28 3.51 21.53
CA GLU A 367 -11.77 3.21 20.19
C GLU A 367 -11.89 4.50 19.37
N PHE A 368 -10.84 4.88 18.65
CA PHE A 368 -10.85 6.13 17.89
C PHE A 368 -11.32 5.86 16.46
N HIS A 369 -12.24 6.67 15.95
CA HIS A 369 -12.49 6.69 14.51
C HIS A 369 -11.33 7.42 13.84
N ALA A 370 -10.82 6.86 12.74
CA ALA A 370 -9.75 7.50 11.95
C ALA A 370 -10.32 8.65 11.10
N ARG A 371 -10.80 9.69 11.79
CA ARG A 371 -11.47 10.88 11.23
C ARG A 371 -10.82 12.16 11.72
N VAL A 372 -10.57 13.11 10.83
CA VAL A 372 -9.96 14.40 11.20
C VAL A 372 -10.73 15.56 10.60
N GLN A 373 -10.97 16.60 11.40
CA GLN A 373 -11.52 17.85 10.91
C GLN A 373 -10.41 18.65 10.21
N ALA A 374 -10.55 18.85 8.90
CA ALA A 374 -9.51 19.45 8.08
C ALA A 374 -9.77 20.94 7.81
N CYS A 375 -8.70 21.71 7.62
CA CYS A 375 -8.74 23.11 7.20
C CYS A 375 -9.59 24.03 8.10
N VAL A 376 -9.49 23.85 9.41
CA VAL A 376 -10.18 24.70 10.39
C VAL A 376 -9.50 26.07 10.44
N GLU A 377 -10.27 27.14 10.24
CA GLU A 377 -9.75 28.51 10.28
C GLU A 377 -9.10 28.83 11.64
N GLY A 378 -7.94 29.50 11.61
CA GLY A 378 -7.12 29.77 12.80
C GLY A 378 -6.17 28.64 13.19
N PHE A 379 -6.29 27.48 12.56
CA PHE A 379 -5.49 26.27 12.79
C PHE A 379 -4.77 25.78 11.53
N ILE A 380 -4.86 26.48 10.41
CA ILE A 380 -4.13 26.16 9.17
C ILE A 380 -2.67 26.55 9.36
N SER A 381 -1.77 25.56 9.39
CA SER A 381 -0.34 25.78 9.56
C SER A 381 0.31 26.32 8.27
N SER A 382 1.61 26.60 8.27
CA SER A 382 2.34 26.88 7.02
C SER A 382 2.49 25.64 6.13
N GLU A 383 2.48 24.43 6.70
CA GLU A 383 2.48 23.17 5.94
C GLU A 383 1.12 22.99 5.23
N ASP A 384 0.03 23.11 5.99
CA ASP A 384 -1.33 23.08 5.46
C ASP A 384 -1.71 24.33 4.66
N GLY A 385 -0.96 25.42 4.75
CA GLY A 385 -1.21 26.66 4.01
C GLY A 385 -1.21 26.49 2.49
N ASN A 386 -0.54 25.45 1.98
CA ASN A 386 -0.59 25.05 0.57
C ASN A 386 -1.62 23.94 0.28
N ARG A 387 -2.25 23.37 1.31
CA ARG A 387 -3.17 22.22 1.23
C ARG A 387 -4.60 22.56 1.65
N CYS A 388 -4.83 23.78 2.13
CA CYS A 388 -6.13 24.34 2.45
C CYS A 388 -6.37 25.61 1.63
N LYS A 389 -7.42 25.59 0.81
CA LYS A 389 -7.81 26.73 -0.03
C LYS A 389 -9.09 27.37 0.48
N ARG A 390 -9.11 28.70 0.58
CA ARG A 390 -10.33 29.46 0.85
C ARG A 390 -11.13 29.66 -0.42
N TYR A 391 -12.41 29.28 -0.39
CA TYR A 391 -13.33 29.45 -1.51
C TYR A 391 -14.17 30.73 -1.35
N PRO A 392 -14.81 31.24 -2.44
CA PRO A 392 -15.61 32.47 -2.41
C PRO A 392 -16.70 32.51 -1.33
N SER A 393 -17.26 31.36 -0.94
CA SER A 393 -18.21 31.22 0.18
C SER A 393 -17.63 31.62 1.54
N GLY A 394 -16.31 31.78 1.64
CA GLY A 394 -15.58 32.23 2.82
C GLY A 394 -14.91 31.11 3.61
N ASN A 395 -15.18 29.84 3.30
CA ASN A 395 -14.68 28.68 4.05
C ASN A 395 -13.45 28.04 3.38
N TYR A 396 -12.62 27.38 4.18
CA TYR A 396 -11.46 26.64 3.70
C TYR A 396 -11.80 25.17 3.43
N LYS A 397 -11.18 24.60 2.40
CA LYS A 397 -11.31 23.18 2.05
C LYS A 397 -9.96 22.54 1.80
N PRO A 398 -9.81 21.24 2.12
CA PRO A 398 -8.61 20.51 1.75
C PRO A 398 -8.54 20.36 0.22
N VAL A 399 -7.37 20.63 -0.34
CA VAL A 399 -7.10 20.60 -1.78
C VAL A 399 -5.85 19.77 -2.08
N GLY A 400 -5.79 19.19 -3.27
CA GLY A 400 -4.63 18.49 -3.82
C GLY A 400 -4.29 18.99 -5.22
N LEU A 401 -3.49 18.20 -5.95
CA LEU A 401 -2.98 18.57 -7.28
C LEU A 401 -4.10 18.78 -8.31
N LEU A 402 -5.20 18.01 -8.22
CA LEU A 402 -6.34 18.16 -9.13
C LEU A 402 -7.01 19.52 -9.00
N GLN A 403 -7.14 20.03 -7.77
CA GLN A 403 -7.63 21.38 -7.53
C GLN A 403 -6.61 22.43 -7.99
N GLU A 404 -5.34 22.28 -7.61
CA GLU A 404 -4.26 23.24 -7.92
C GLU A 404 -4.13 23.49 -9.44
N PHE A 405 -4.19 22.43 -10.24
CA PHE A 405 -4.01 22.53 -11.69
C PHE A 405 -5.32 22.50 -12.48
N GLY A 406 -6.38 21.88 -11.94
CA GLY A 406 -7.63 21.67 -12.65
C GLY A 406 -8.63 22.82 -12.53
N GLU A 407 -8.68 23.52 -11.39
CA GLU A 407 -9.66 24.60 -11.18
C GLU A 407 -9.44 25.80 -12.10
N GLU A 408 -8.18 26.17 -12.32
CA GLU A 408 -7.80 27.26 -13.22
C GLU A 408 -7.74 26.80 -14.69
N GLY A 409 -8.10 25.55 -14.97
CA GLY A 409 -8.02 24.94 -16.28
C GLY A 409 -6.58 24.84 -16.80
N ARG A 410 -5.57 24.80 -15.92
CA ARG A 410 -4.16 24.71 -16.34
C ARG A 410 -3.85 23.34 -16.95
N ILE A 411 -4.54 22.29 -16.50
CA ILE A 411 -4.43 20.92 -17.00
C ILE A 411 -5.83 20.30 -17.14
N HIS A 412 -6.03 19.51 -18.20
CA HIS A 412 -7.17 18.60 -18.31
C HIS A 412 -6.77 17.20 -17.85
N PHE A 413 -7.62 16.55 -17.06
CA PHE A 413 -7.33 15.26 -16.45
C PHE A 413 -8.30 14.18 -16.94
N GLY A 414 -7.75 12.99 -17.22
CA GLY A 414 -8.48 11.74 -17.40
C GLY A 414 -8.02 10.68 -16.40
N LEU A 415 -8.75 9.57 -16.31
CA LEU A 415 -8.42 8.46 -15.43
C LEU A 415 -8.70 7.11 -16.09
N PHE A 416 -7.68 6.27 -16.13
CA PHE A 416 -7.77 4.82 -16.27
C PHE A 416 -7.46 4.16 -14.93
N THR A 417 -8.15 3.05 -14.65
CA THR A 417 -7.83 2.20 -13.50
C THR A 417 -7.78 0.73 -13.90
N GLY A 418 -7.21 -0.12 -13.05
CA GLY A 418 -7.56 -1.54 -13.06
C GLY A 418 -9.05 -1.75 -12.77
N SER A 419 -9.51 -3.00 -12.79
CA SER A 419 -10.90 -3.32 -12.49
C SER A 419 -11.05 -4.56 -11.63
N TYR A 420 -12.13 -4.65 -10.86
CA TYR A 420 -12.42 -5.85 -10.08
C TYR A 420 -13.02 -6.95 -10.98
N ALA A 421 -13.78 -6.60 -12.01
CA ALA A 421 -14.40 -7.54 -12.93
C ALA A 421 -13.40 -8.15 -13.93
N ARG A 422 -12.36 -7.40 -14.29
CA ARG A 422 -11.20 -7.82 -15.10
C ARG A 422 -9.92 -7.50 -14.31
N ASN A 423 -9.69 -8.23 -13.23
CA ASN A 423 -8.57 -8.01 -12.30
C ASN A 423 -7.23 -8.52 -12.84
N LEU A 424 -7.25 -9.45 -13.79
CA LEU A 424 -6.06 -10.04 -14.39
C LEU A 424 -5.77 -9.54 -15.80
N SER A 425 -6.50 -8.53 -16.28
CA SER A 425 -6.28 -7.96 -17.60
C SER A 425 -6.72 -6.51 -17.73
N GLY A 426 -6.00 -5.76 -18.56
CA GLY A 426 -6.42 -4.48 -19.08
C GLY A 426 -6.55 -3.30 -18.13
N GLY A 427 -7.19 -2.26 -18.64
CA GLY A 427 -7.52 -1.04 -17.91
C GLY A 427 -8.85 -0.47 -18.37
N VAL A 428 -9.55 0.18 -17.45
CA VAL A 428 -10.90 0.72 -17.69
C VAL A 428 -10.88 2.24 -17.55
N LEU A 429 -11.43 2.91 -18.57
CA LEU A 429 -11.60 4.36 -18.55
C LEU A 429 -12.69 4.73 -17.53
N ARG A 430 -12.34 5.57 -16.57
CA ARG A 430 -13.21 6.08 -15.50
C ARG A 430 -13.63 7.52 -15.73
N LYS A 431 -12.74 8.30 -16.36
CA LYS A 431 -13.00 9.68 -16.77
C LYS A 431 -12.26 10.01 -18.06
N ASN A 432 -13.00 10.50 -19.04
CA ASN A 432 -12.44 11.11 -20.24
C ASN A 432 -11.64 12.37 -19.91
N ILE A 433 -10.54 12.63 -20.62
CA ILE A 433 -9.73 13.83 -20.41
C ILE A 433 -10.59 15.08 -20.61
N SER A 434 -10.78 15.83 -19.53
CA SER A 434 -11.64 17.02 -19.51
C SER A 434 -11.27 17.94 -18.34
N SER A 435 -11.94 19.09 -18.25
CA SER A 435 -11.80 20.00 -17.10
C SER A 435 -12.25 19.33 -15.81
N PHE A 436 -11.47 19.52 -14.75
CA PHE A 436 -11.79 19.05 -13.41
C PHE A 436 -12.91 19.87 -12.74
N VAL A 437 -13.22 21.06 -13.25
CA VAL A 437 -14.24 21.97 -12.68
C VAL A 437 -15.62 21.31 -12.58
N ASN A 438 -15.90 20.25 -13.36
CA ASN A 438 -17.17 19.53 -13.30
C ASN A 438 -17.30 18.55 -12.13
N GLU A 439 -16.27 18.37 -11.31
CA GLU A 439 -16.30 17.52 -10.10
C GLU A 439 -16.44 18.32 -8.81
N MET A 440 -16.51 19.65 -8.89
CA MET A 440 -16.49 20.50 -7.71
C MET A 440 -17.27 21.80 -7.87
N ASN A 441 -17.81 22.30 -6.77
CA ASN A 441 -18.44 23.60 -6.70
C ASN A 441 -17.36 24.68 -6.45
N LEU A 442 -17.07 25.52 -7.44
CA LEU A 442 -16.06 26.58 -7.31
C LEU A 442 -16.43 27.71 -6.32
N GLU A 443 -17.70 27.80 -5.90
CA GLU A 443 -18.13 28.76 -4.88
C GLU A 443 -17.85 28.23 -3.47
N THR A 444 -18.06 26.93 -3.23
CA THR A 444 -18.01 26.33 -1.88
C THR A 444 -16.83 25.39 -1.65
N GLY A 445 -16.17 24.95 -2.72
CA GLY A 445 -15.11 23.93 -2.72
C GLY A 445 -15.58 22.52 -2.40
N GLN A 446 -16.90 22.28 -2.33
CA GLN A 446 -17.47 20.95 -2.14
C GLN A 446 -17.35 20.10 -3.41
N PHE A 447 -17.13 18.80 -3.27
CA PHE A 447 -17.24 17.90 -4.41
C PHE A 447 -18.69 17.75 -4.87
N GLN A 448 -18.89 17.62 -6.17
CA GLN A 448 -20.20 17.37 -6.75
C GLN A 448 -20.48 15.87 -6.80
N ALA A 449 -21.77 15.50 -6.73
CA ALA A 449 -22.19 14.12 -6.97
C ALA A 449 -21.78 13.66 -8.39
N ASP A 450 -21.59 12.34 -8.56
CA ASP A 450 -21.03 11.70 -9.77
C ASP A 450 -21.39 12.46 -11.06
N PRO A 451 -20.40 13.07 -11.73
CA PRO A 451 -20.64 13.69 -13.02
C PRO A 451 -21.20 12.65 -13.99
N VAL A 452 -22.16 13.03 -14.84
CA VAL A 452 -22.78 12.13 -15.85
C VAL A 452 -21.75 11.41 -16.75
N GLY A 453 -20.53 11.95 -16.87
CA GLY A 453 -19.42 11.35 -17.63
C GLY A 453 -18.31 10.67 -16.80
N GLY A 454 -18.53 10.46 -15.50
CA GLY A 454 -17.54 9.96 -14.54
C GLY A 454 -16.62 11.03 -13.96
N GLY A 455 -16.04 10.72 -12.80
CA GLY A 455 -15.13 11.59 -12.07
C GLY A 455 -13.95 10.84 -11.45
N ILE A 456 -12.84 11.54 -11.29
CA ILE A 456 -11.63 11.01 -10.61
C ILE A 456 -11.92 10.81 -9.14
N VAL A 457 -12.51 11.82 -8.49
CA VAL A 457 -12.78 11.82 -7.04
C VAL A 457 -13.77 10.72 -6.69
N ASP A 458 -14.91 10.66 -7.37
CA ASP A 458 -15.94 9.65 -7.12
C ASP A 458 -15.42 8.21 -7.33
N THR A 459 -14.63 7.98 -8.39
CA THR A 459 -13.99 6.69 -8.64
C THR A 459 -13.08 6.28 -7.48
N LEU A 460 -12.19 7.18 -7.05
CA LEU A 460 -11.22 6.88 -6.00
C LEU A 460 -11.87 6.79 -4.63
N ASP A 461 -12.95 7.52 -4.36
CA ASP A 461 -13.71 7.41 -3.10
C ASP A 461 -14.43 6.05 -2.99
N ARG A 462 -14.83 5.45 -4.12
CA ARG A 462 -15.48 4.12 -4.16
C ARG A 462 -14.53 2.95 -3.96
N PHE A 463 -13.24 3.10 -4.22
CA PHE A 463 -12.27 2.02 -4.12
C PHE A 463 -12.31 1.35 -2.74
N ARG A 464 -12.51 0.03 -2.73
CA ARG A 464 -12.62 -0.75 -1.50
C ARG A 464 -12.27 -2.21 -1.71
N ILE A 465 -11.67 -2.84 -0.69
CA ILE A 465 -11.56 -4.30 -0.64
C ILE A 465 -12.94 -4.94 -0.80
N TYR A 466 -13.06 -5.85 -1.75
CA TYR A 466 -14.30 -6.51 -2.14
C TYR A 466 -14.37 -7.96 -1.63
N GLY A 467 -15.52 -8.35 -1.09
CA GLY A 467 -15.89 -9.74 -0.88
C GLY A 467 -15.24 -10.45 0.31
N TYR A 468 -14.51 -9.75 1.18
CA TYR A 468 -14.13 -10.28 2.49
C TYR A 468 -15.38 -10.39 3.36
N ARG A 469 -15.63 -11.56 3.94
CA ARG A 469 -16.80 -11.81 4.78
C ARG A 469 -16.46 -11.65 6.26
N HIS A 470 -17.11 -10.71 6.95
CA HIS A 470 -16.82 -10.44 8.36
C HIS A 470 -17.61 -11.31 9.39
N SER A 471 -18.67 -12.03 9.00
CA SER A 471 -19.65 -12.58 9.97
C SER A 471 -19.50 -14.05 10.42
N SER A 472 -19.54 -14.14 11.76
CA SER A 472 -19.74 -15.21 12.75
C SER A 472 -20.90 -16.20 12.59
N GLY A 473 -20.98 -16.93 11.47
CA GLY A 473 -21.80 -18.14 11.34
C GLY A 473 -20.90 -19.37 11.46
N SER A 474 -21.11 -20.23 12.47
CA SER A 474 -20.29 -21.43 12.70
C SER A 474 -20.05 -22.23 11.41
N GLY A 475 -18.80 -22.30 10.95
CA GLY A 475 -18.37 -23.06 9.77
C GLY A 475 -17.09 -22.50 9.14
N ASN A 476 -16.49 -23.24 8.21
CA ASN A 476 -15.19 -22.94 7.57
C ASN A 476 -15.19 -21.72 6.60
N ASN A 477 -16.22 -20.86 6.63
CA ASN A 477 -16.41 -19.78 5.65
C ASN A 477 -16.59 -18.41 6.34
N ASP A 478 -16.05 -18.23 7.54
CA ASP A 478 -15.98 -16.95 8.25
C ASP A 478 -14.59 -16.31 8.06
N ALA A 479 -14.52 -14.99 8.12
CA ALA A 479 -13.29 -14.20 7.97
C ALA A 479 -12.45 -14.62 6.76
N THR A 480 -13.09 -14.71 5.59
CA THR A 480 -12.48 -15.22 4.36
C THR A 480 -13.04 -14.53 3.12
N TYR A 481 -12.26 -14.60 2.04
CA TYR A 481 -12.65 -14.27 0.66
C TYR A 481 -13.31 -15.44 -0.08
N ASN A 482 -13.34 -16.63 0.53
CA ASN A 482 -13.87 -17.86 -0.05
C ASN A 482 -15.41 -17.95 0.08
N SER A 483 -16.12 -17.03 -0.58
CA SER A 483 -17.58 -17.06 -0.63
C SER A 483 -18.09 -16.94 -2.06
N SER A 484 -18.96 -17.87 -2.46
CA SER A 484 -19.70 -17.82 -3.73
C SER A 484 -21.05 -17.11 -3.61
N ALA A 485 -21.38 -16.55 -2.45
CA ALA A 485 -22.62 -15.81 -2.26
C ALA A 485 -22.58 -14.49 -3.05
N SER A 486 -23.75 -13.90 -3.32
CA SER A 486 -23.81 -12.58 -3.94
C SER A 486 -23.04 -11.55 -3.11
N GLY A 487 -22.03 -10.92 -3.70
CA GLY A 487 -21.10 -10.01 -3.01
C GLY A 487 -19.83 -10.66 -2.48
N GLY A 488 -19.66 -11.99 -2.57
CA GLY A 488 -18.41 -12.68 -2.25
C GLY A 488 -17.43 -12.74 -3.42
N ASP A 489 -16.16 -13.01 -3.13
CA ASP A 489 -15.06 -12.96 -4.11
C ASP A 489 -14.67 -14.34 -4.71
N ASN A 490 -15.27 -15.41 -4.20
CA ASN A 490 -14.99 -16.80 -4.58
C ASN A 490 -13.49 -17.17 -4.57
N CYS A 491 -12.69 -16.54 -3.71
CA CYS A 491 -11.24 -16.77 -3.67
C CYS A 491 -10.90 -17.90 -2.69
N ALA A 492 -10.61 -19.09 -3.21
CA ALA A 492 -10.33 -20.29 -2.40
C ALA A 492 -8.83 -20.40 -2.07
N TRP A 493 -8.49 -21.24 -1.10
CA TRP A 493 -7.11 -21.56 -0.73
C TRP A 493 -6.34 -22.28 -1.84
N GLY A 494 -5.02 -22.06 -1.89
CA GLY A 494 -4.08 -22.77 -2.77
C GLY A 494 -4.29 -22.52 -4.26
N LEU A 495 -4.84 -21.37 -4.65
CA LEU A 495 -5.02 -21.04 -6.07
C LEU A 495 -3.70 -20.70 -6.73
N THR A 496 -3.39 -21.40 -7.81
CA THR A 496 -2.14 -21.22 -8.56
C THR A 496 -2.33 -20.37 -9.82
N ASP A 497 -3.50 -20.38 -10.43
CA ASP A 497 -3.82 -19.62 -11.63
C ASP A 497 -5.28 -19.16 -11.54
N PRO A 498 -5.58 -18.03 -10.88
CA PRO A 498 -6.94 -17.53 -10.79
C PRO A 498 -7.49 -17.17 -12.18
N ALA A 499 -8.81 -17.28 -12.34
CA ALA A 499 -9.51 -16.83 -13.54
C ALA A 499 -10.04 -15.41 -13.33
N GLU A 500 -10.32 -14.71 -14.42
CA GLU A 500 -10.87 -13.35 -14.36
C GLU A 500 -12.17 -13.24 -13.55
N GLY A 501 -12.28 -12.18 -12.77
CA GLY A 501 -13.44 -11.92 -11.92
C GLY A 501 -13.52 -12.82 -10.67
N ARG A 502 -12.39 -13.44 -10.28
CA ARG A 502 -12.18 -14.22 -9.05
C ARG A 502 -10.95 -13.67 -8.33
N CYS A 503 -10.97 -13.67 -7.00
CA CYS A 503 -9.90 -13.03 -6.21
C CYS A 503 -9.70 -11.59 -6.68
N THR A 504 -10.79 -10.85 -6.82
CA THR A 504 -10.87 -9.61 -7.60
C THR A 504 -10.06 -8.46 -7.05
N ASN A 505 -9.58 -8.58 -5.81
CA ASN A 505 -8.63 -7.65 -5.21
C ASN A 505 -7.17 -7.91 -5.61
N TRP A 506 -6.87 -9.09 -6.18
CA TRP A 506 -5.55 -9.49 -6.64
C TRP A 506 -5.43 -9.43 -8.15
N GLY A 507 -4.28 -8.99 -8.64
CA GLY A 507 -4.04 -8.76 -10.05
C GLY A 507 -3.88 -7.27 -10.35
N ASN A 508 -2.86 -6.94 -11.13
CA ASN A 508 -2.46 -5.58 -11.38
C ASN A 508 -1.82 -5.45 -12.78
N PRO A 509 -2.63 -5.54 -13.85
CA PRO A 509 -2.18 -5.68 -15.24
C PRO A 509 -1.64 -4.36 -15.85
N GLN A 510 -0.58 -3.81 -15.25
CA GLN A 510 -0.09 -2.44 -15.51
C GLN A 510 0.31 -2.18 -16.98
N SER A 511 0.98 -3.12 -17.65
CA SER A 511 1.34 -2.96 -19.08
C SER A 511 0.11 -2.93 -19.99
N GLU A 512 -0.93 -3.72 -19.69
CA GLU A 512 -2.17 -3.76 -20.47
C GLU A 512 -3.02 -2.52 -20.23
N LEU A 513 -3.10 -2.05 -18.98
CA LEU A 513 -3.72 -0.77 -18.62
C LEU A 513 -3.04 0.39 -19.36
N TYR A 514 -1.71 0.41 -19.37
CA TYR A 514 -0.94 1.43 -20.08
C TYR A 514 -1.18 1.40 -21.59
N LEU A 515 -1.31 0.21 -22.18
CA LEU A 515 -1.66 0.05 -23.60
C LEU A 515 -3.04 0.62 -23.92
N GLU A 516 -4.06 0.37 -23.09
CA GLU A 516 -5.39 0.98 -23.28
C GLU A 516 -5.34 2.51 -23.22
N SER A 517 -4.52 3.08 -22.33
CA SER A 517 -4.33 4.54 -22.27
C SER A 517 -3.68 5.08 -23.54
N LEU A 518 -2.68 4.39 -24.11
CA LEU A 518 -2.10 4.77 -25.39
C LEU A 518 -3.13 4.67 -26.53
N ARG A 519 -3.96 3.61 -26.57
CA ARG A 519 -5.03 3.46 -27.56
C ARG A 519 -6.07 4.58 -27.46
N TYR A 520 -6.45 4.94 -26.23
CA TYR A 520 -7.35 6.06 -25.97
C TYR A 520 -6.76 7.39 -26.49
N LEU A 521 -5.49 7.68 -26.18
CA LEU A 521 -4.79 8.88 -26.65
C LEU A 521 -4.58 8.85 -28.18
N ALA A 522 -4.50 7.66 -28.78
CA ALA A 522 -4.47 7.46 -30.23
C ALA A 522 -5.84 7.62 -30.93
N GLY A 523 -6.90 7.97 -30.19
CA GLY A 523 -8.23 8.23 -30.74
C GLY A 523 -9.03 6.96 -31.05
N MET A 524 -8.60 5.79 -30.56
CA MET A 524 -9.42 4.57 -30.62
C MET A 524 -10.70 4.75 -29.82
N LYS A 525 -11.74 3.97 -30.16
CA LYS A 525 -13.06 4.06 -29.51
C LYS A 525 -13.54 2.77 -28.86
N ASP A 526 -12.95 1.65 -29.27
CA ASP A 526 -13.37 0.33 -28.82
C ASP A 526 -12.40 -0.17 -27.73
N PRO A 527 -12.82 -0.15 -26.45
CA PRO A 527 -12.02 -0.73 -25.37
C PRO A 527 -11.83 -2.23 -25.60
N LEU A 528 -10.65 -2.75 -25.27
CA LEU A 528 -10.41 -4.19 -25.30
C LEU A 528 -10.92 -4.88 -24.04
N PHE A 529 -10.98 -4.13 -22.95
CA PHE A 529 -11.38 -4.60 -21.64
C PHE A 529 -12.57 -3.78 -21.18
N ASP A 530 -13.75 -4.37 -21.33
CA ASP A 530 -15.00 -3.73 -20.94
C ASP A 530 -15.90 -4.70 -20.19
N PHE A 531 -16.78 -4.12 -19.38
CA PHE A 531 -17.87 -4.79 -18.68
C PHE A 531 -19.05 -3.83 -18.60
N SER A 532 -20.26 -4.38 -18.57
CA SER A 532 -21.46 -3.57 -18.41
C SER A 532 -21.82 -3.37 -16.93
N GLY A 533 -22.11 -2.13 -16.53
CA GLY A 533 -22.59 -1.78 -15.20
C GLY A 533 -21.48 -1.69 -14.16
N ASN A 534 -21.78 -2.09 -12.92
CA ASN A 534 -20.86 -1.95 -11.80
C ASN A 534 -19.67 -2.91 -11.91
N ASP A 535 -18.48 -2.36 -11.70
CA ASP A 535 -17.22 -3.07 -11.50
C ASP A 535 -17.15 -3.70 -10.10
N ARG A 536 -18.12 -4.57 -9.80
CA ARG A 536 -18.37 -5.17 -8.48
C ARG A 536 -18.82 -4.19 -7.39
N ILE A 537 -18.29 -2.96 -7.37
CA ILE A 537 -18.66 -1.89 -6.44
C ILE A 537 -19.75 -0.99 -7.08
N PRO A 538 -20.87 -0.71 -6.39
CA PRO A 538 -21.91 0.16 -6.91
C PRO A 538 -21.40 1.54 -7.35
N GLY A 539 -21.77 1.98 -8.55
CA GLY A 539 -21.39 3.26 -9.16
C GLY A 539 -19.98 3.31 -9.75
N LEU A 540 -19.18 2.25 -9.59
CA LEU A 540 -17.87 2.15 -10.21
C LEU A 540 -18.01 1.56 -11.61
N GLU A 541 -18.19 2.38 -12.65
CA GLU A 541 -18.53 1.94 -14.01
C GLU A 541 -17.41 2.23 -15.03
N SER A 542 -17.49 1.63 -16.22
CA SER A 542 -16.69 2.01 -17.38
C SER A 542 -17.32 3.21 -18.11
N ARG A 543 -16.51 3.97 -18.86
CA ARG A 543 -16.97 5.11 -19.67
C ARG A 543 -16.64 4.90 -21.14
N ASP A 544 -17.54 5.35 -22.01
CA ASP A 544 -17.30 5.43 -23.45
C ASP A 544 -16.10 6.33 -23.75
N TRP A 545 -15.26 5.89 -24.69
CA TRP A 545 -14.04 6.61 -25.06
C TRP A 545 -14.36 7.76 -26.00
N ASN A 546 -14.03 8.98 -25.57
CA ASN A 546 -14.06 10.18 -26.39
C ASN A 546 -12.64 10.59 -26.75
N ASP A 547 -12.38 10.74 -28.06
CA ASP A 547 -11.07 11.16 -28.59
C ASP A 547 -10.66 12.50 -27.93
N PRO A 548 -9.57 12.52 -27.14
CA PRO A 548 -9.15 13.70 -26.40
C PRO A 548 -8.43 14.73 -27.29
N LEU A 549 -8.08 14.37 -28.53
CA LEU A 549 -7.31 15.19 -29.46
C LEU A 549 -8.06 15.42 -30.77
N GLY A 550 -7.82 16.58 -31.36
CA GLY A 550 -8.34 16.93 -32.67
C GLY A 550 -7.68 18.19 -33.23
N SER A 551 -8.20 18.66 -34.35
CA SER A 551 -7.62 19.81 -35.08
C SER A 551 -7.46 21.11 -34.26
N SER A 552 -8.18 21.26 -33.15
CA SER A 552 -8.11 22.45 -32.28
C SER A 552 -7.09 22.35 -31.15
N ASN A 553 -6.61 21.16 -30.82
CA ASN A 553 -5.73 20.89 -29.67
C ASN A 553 -4.63 19.85 -29.93
N TYR A 554 -4.31 19.56 -31.20
CA TYR A 554 -3.26 18.61 -31.59
C TYR A 554 -1.88 18.90 -30.97
N CYS A 555 -1.57 20.18 -30.72
CA CYS A 555 -0.31 20.62 -30.13
C CYS A 555 -0.29 20.59 -28.59
N ALA A 556 -1.31 20.01 -27.94
CA ALA A 556 -1.34 19.89 -26.49
C ALA A 556 -0.24 18.94 -26.01
N ALA A 557 0.48 19.35 -24.96
CA ALA A 557 1.42 18.44 -24.32
C ALA A 557 0.66 17.29 -23.65
N ILE A 558 1.08 16.05 -23.94
CA ILE A 558 0.43 14.84 -23.42
C ILE A 558 1.35 14.21 -22.37
N SER A 559 0.78 13.89 -21.21
CA SER A 559 1.50 13.16 -20.17
C SER A 559 0.66 12.04 -19.58
N MET A 560 1.31 10.94 -19.23
CA MET A 560 0.75 9.87 -18.43
C MET A 560 1.43 9.83 -17.08
N VAL A 561 0.65 9.83 -16.01
CA VAL A 561 1.14 9.59 -14.64
C VAL A 561 0.62 8.22 -14.21
N HIS A 562 1.54 7.27 -14.09
CA HIS A 562 1.23 5.86 -13.89
C HIS A 562 1.58 5.46 -12.45
N PHE A 563 0.56 5.22 -11.65
CA PHE A 563 0.62 4.80 -10.26
C PHE A 563 0.50 3.29 -10.15
N ASN A 564 1.53 2.69 -9.58
CA ASN A 564 1.53 1.30 -9.19
C ASN A 564 1.59 1.19 -7.66
N ALA A 565 0.63 0.50 -7.05
CA ALA A 565 0.60 0.27 -5.61
C ALA A 565 1.83 -0.48 -5.09
N SER A 566 2.38 -1.40 -5.90
CA SER A 566 3.67 -2.05 -5.60
C SER A 566 4.23 -2.79 -6.82
N VAL A 567 3.59 -3.87 -7.28
CA VAL A 567 4.11 -4.75 -8.33
C VAL A 567 3.11 -5.02 -9.46
N SER A 568 3.60 -5.05 -10.69
CA SER A 568 2.81 -5.43 -11.87
C SER A 568 2.60 -6.95 -11.90
N SER A 569 1.41 -7.40 -12.31
CA SER A 569 1.07 -8.82 -12.41
C SER A 569 0.10 -9.09 -13.56
N TYR A 570 0.18 -10.27 -14.16
CA TYR A 570 -0.70 -10.75 -15.24
C TYR A 570 -0.87 -9.76 -16.39
N ASP A 571 0.23 -9.16 -16.87
CA ASP A 571 0.17 -8.02 -17.78
C ASP A 571 0.84 -8.26 -19.14
N ALA A 572 0.93 -9.53 -19.54
CA ALA A 572 1.85 -9.96 -20.59
C ALA A 572 1.20 -10.82 -21.67
N ASP A 573 -0.11 -10.99 -21.61
CA ASP A 573 -0.90 -11.95 -22.39
C ASP A 573 -1.99 -11.29 -23.24
N ASN A 574 -2.52 -10.11 -22.89
CA ASN A 574 -3.59 -9.42 -23.63
C ASN A 574 -3.11 -8.12 -24.31
N LEU A 575 -2.01 -8.20 -25.06
CA LEU A 575 -1.39 -7.04 -25.73
C LEU A 575 -1.80 -6.87 -27.20
N SER A 576 -2.91 -7.47 -27.62
CA SER A 576 -3.35 -7.47 -29.03
C SER A 576 -3.66 -6.06 -29.56
N GLY A 577 -4.09 -5.14 -28.69
CA GLY A 577 -4.36 -3.74 -29.02
C GLY A 577 -3.17 -2.96 -29.56
N ALA A 578 -1.96 -3.51 -29.46
CA ALA A 578 -0.78 -2.93 -30.07
C ALA A 578 -0.88 -2.78 -31.60
N SER A 579 -1.67 -3.63 -32.26
CA SER A 579 -1.90 -3.52 -33.71
C SER A 579 -2.69 -2.29 -34.12
N ASP A 580 -3.41 -1.67 -33.19
CA ASP A 580 -4.22 -0.47 -33.45
C ASP A 580 -3.35 0.79 -33.50
N LEU A 581 -2.14 0.71 -32.94
CA LEU A 581 -1.23 1.84 -32.80
C LEU A 581 -0.27 1.95 -34.00
N PRO A 582 -0.13 3.14 -34.60
CA PRO A 582 0.64 3.33 -35.82
C PRO A 582 2.13 3.02 -35.61
N GLY A 583 2.66 2.02 -36.33
CA GLY A 583 4.09 1.71 -36.28
C GLY A 583 4.55 0.92 -35.06
N LEU A 584 3.70 0.70 -34.04
CA LEU A 584 4.07 -0.10 -32.86
C LEU A 584 4.36 -1.57 -33.23
N GLY A 585 3.44 -2.20 -33.98
CA GLY A 585 3.56 -3.62 -34.33
C GLY A 585 3.50 -4.52 -33.09
N SER A 586 4.65 -5.09 -32.68
CA SER A 586 4.72 -5.96 -31.50
C SER A 586 5.36 -5.24 -30.32
N VAL A 587 4.67 -5.24 -29.17
CA VAL A 587 5.18 -4.68 -27.89
C VAL A 587 6.52 -5.30 -27.49
N SER A 588 6.73 -6.58 -27.80
CA SER A 588 8.00 -7.28 -27.52
C SER A 588 9.19 -6.66 -28.26
N THR A 589 8.98 -6.14 -29.48
CA THR A 589 10.04 -5.48 -30.26
C THR A 589 10.57 -4.26 -29.50
N TRP A 590 9.66 -3.43 -29.01
CA TRP A 590 9.97 -2.22 -28.26
C TRP A 590 10.55 -2.52 -26.88
N THR A 591 10.01 -3.52 -26.20
CA THR A 591 10.53 -3.97 -24.90
C THR A 591 11.97 -4.47 -25.03
N ASN A 592 12.27 -5.24 -26.08
CA ASN A 592 13.63 -5.74 -26.33
C ASN A 592 14.59 -4.66 -26.79
N LYS A 593 14.10 -3.60 -27.45
CA LYS A 593 14.93 -2.44 -27.74
C LYS A 593 15.45 -1.80 -26.45
N VAL A 594 14.57 -1.55 -25.49
CA VAL A 594 14.94 -1.06 -24.15
C VAL A 594 15.91 -2.02 -23.47
N GLY A 595 15.59 -3.32 -23.42
CA GLY A 595 16.47 -4.33 -22.81
C GLY A 595 17.87 -4.40 -23.43
N SER A 596 18.00 -4.16 -24.74
CA SER A 596 19.29 -4.11 -25.42
C SER A 596 20.05 -2.82 -25.13
N GLU A 597 19.38 -1.67 -25.09
CA GLU A 597 19.99 -0.36 -24.84
C GLU A 597 20.46 -0.22 -23.38
N GLU A 598 19.72 -0.80 -22.43
CA GLU A 598 20.06 -0.85 -21.01
C GLU A 598 21.09 -1.96 -20.66
N GLY A 599 21.53 -2.75 -21.65
CA GLY A 599 22.53 -3.81 -21.43
C GLY A 599 22.04 -4.99 -20.58
N ILE A 600 20.72 -5.22 -20.54
CA ILE A 600 20.09 -6.29 -19.73
C ILE A 600 20.31 -7.66 -20.39
N HIS A 601 20.25 -7.71 -21.72
CA HIS A 601 20.30 -8.97 -22.48
C HIS A 601 21.62 -9.72 -22.28
N GLY A 602 21.52 -11.03 -22.03
CA GLY A 602 22.65 -11.93 -21.77
C GLY A 602 23.17 -11.89 -20.34
N GLY A 603 22.65 -11.01 -19.48
CA GLY A 603 22.98 -10.95 -18.05
C GLY A 603 22.06 -11.84 -17.20
N ASP A 604 22.54 -12.20 -16.01
CA ASP A 604 21.75 -12.92 -15.01
C ASP A 604 21.04 -11.94 -14.08
N TRP A 605 19.73 -12.08 -13.98
CA TRP A 605 18.87 -11.22 -13.17
C TRP A 605 17.95 -12.05 -12.29
N PHE A 606 17.58 -11.51 -11.12
CA PHE A 606 16.60 -12.12 -10.24
C PHE A 606 15.20 -11.84 -10.78
N VAL A 607 14.64 -12.81 -11.49
CA VAL A 607 13.30 -12.73 -12.07
C VAL A 607 12.58 -14.04 -11.83
N GLY A 608 11.25 -14.03 -11.78
CA GLY A 608 10.48 -15.24 -11.54
C GLY A 608 10.69 -16.30 -12.63
N GLN A 609 10.68 -15.87 -13.89
CA GLN A 609 10.70 -16.75 -15.04
C GLN A 609 11.31 -16.08 -16.28
N THR A 610 11.90 -16.91 -17.13
CA THR A 610 12.30 -16.64 -18.52
C THR A 610 11.80 -17.79 -19.39
N ASN A 611 11.94 -17.68 -20.71
CA ASN A 611 11.63 -18.80 -21.61
C ASN A 611 12.47 -20.06 -21.33
N SER A 612 13.67 -19.90 -20.77
CA SER A 612 14.57 -21.01 -20.43
C SER A 612 14.31 -21.64 -19.07
N VAL A 613 13.97 -20.82 -18.06
CA VAL A 613 13.82 -21.28 -16.67
C VAL A 613 12.57 -20.64 -16.08
N SER A 614 11.61 -21.47 -15.69
CA SER A 614 10.33 -21.08 -15.11
C SER A 614 10.15 -21.77 -13.75
N ASP A 615 11.09 -21.53 -12.83
CA ASP A 615 11.00 -22.04 -11.46
C ASP A 615 10.07 -21.20 -10.58
N GLN A 616 9.65 -20.03 -11.08
CA GLN A 616 8.67 -19.16 -10.43
C GLN A 616 9.17 -18.60 -9.08
N LEU A 617 10.49 -18.53 -8.93
CA LEU A 617 11.20 -18.03 -7.75
C LEU A 617 12.13 -16.90 -8.17
N CYS A 618 12.44 -16.00 -7.24
CA CYS A 618 13.46 -14.98 -7.43
C CYS A 618 14.86 -15.61 -7.39
N THR A 619 15.26 -16.27 -8.46
CA THR A 619 16.59 -16.85 -8.62
C THR A 619 17.31 -16.18 -9.80
N PRO A 620 18.65 -16.18 -9.83
CA PRO A 620 19.39 -15.69 -10.99
C PRO A 620 19.00 -16.47 -12.25
N LYS A 621 18.55 -15.76 -13.28
CA LYS A 621 18.22 -16.32 -14.59
C LYS A 621 18.79 -15.43 -15.69
N THR A 622 19.35 -16.05 -16.72
CA THR A 622 19.83 -15.31 -17.90
C THR A 622 18.65 -14.75 -18.67
N VAL A 623 18.59 -13.43 -18.82
CA VAL A 623 17.57 -12.74 -19.62
C VAL A 623 18.10 -12.59 -21.04
N SER A 624 17.63 -13.40 -21.99
CA SER A 624 18.05 -13.28 -23.40
C SER A 624 17.32 -12.16 -24.13
N ALA A 625 16.08 -11.91 -23.72
CA ALA A 625 15.22 -10.85 -24.23
C ALA A 625 14.34 -10.30 -23.09
N LEU A 626 14.34 -8.99 -22.85
CA LEU A 626 13.56 -8.39 -21.76
C LEU A 626 12.05 -8.69 -21.86
N SER A 627 11.54 -8.83 -23.09
CA SER A 627 10.14 -9.17 -23.35
C SER A 627 9.72 -10.55 -22.83
N GLU A 628 10.66 -11.45 -22.55
CA GLU A 628 10.36 -12.82 -22.13
C GLU A 628 10.22 -12.98 -20.61
N VAL A 629 10.61 -11.97 -19.85
CA VAL A 629 10.57 -12.03 -18.40
C VAL A 629 9.13 -12.09 -17.91
N ARG A 630 8.85 -13.00 -16.98
CA ARG A 630 7.57 -13.09 -16.26
C ARG A 630 7.83 -13.21 -14.76
N GLY A 631 7.12 -12.43 -13.97
CA GLY A 631 7.23 -12.38 -12.51
C GLY A 631 8.35 -11.44 -12.05
N LEU A 632 7.94 -10.34 -11.41
CA LEU A 632 8.83 -9.30 -10.94
C LEU A 632 9.23 -9.56 -9.48
N CYS A 633 10.52 -9.48 -9.20
CA CYS A 633 11.06 -9.70 -7.87
C CYS A 633 11.19 -8.40 -7.07
N PRO A 634 11.04 -8.43 -5.74
CA PRO A 634 10.81 -9.62 -4.90
C PRO A 634 9.33 -10.04 -4.76
N GLU A 635 8.39 -9.17 -5.14
CA GLU A 635 7.00 -9.25 -4.68
C GLU A 635 6.11 -10.24 -5.42
N GLY A 636 6.34 -10.44 -6.72
CA GLY A 636 5.45 -11.22 -7.57
C GLY A 636 6.14 -12.18 -8.54
N PRO A 637 7.11 -13.02 -8.12
CA PRO A 637 7.81 -13.93 -9.03
C PRO A 637 6.90 -14.96 -9.72
N ARG A 638 5.74 -15.29 -9.12
CA ARG A 638 4.72 -16.15 -9.73
C ARG A 638 3.64 -15.42 -10.50
N GLN A 639 3.43 -14.14 -10.19
CA GLN A 639 2.27 -13.37 -10.65
C GLN A 639 2.42 -12.84 -12.08
N ARG A 640 3.39 -13.34 -12.85
CA ARG A 640 3.52 -13.14 -14.32
C ARG A 640 3.63 -11.68 -14.80
N GLY A 641 3.96 -10.73 -13.93
CA GLY A 641 4.27 -9.36 -14.33
C GLY A 641 5.44 -9.29 -15.32
N SER A 642 5.39 -8.35 -16.24
CA SER A 642 6.36 -8.17 -17.33
C SER A 642 6.97 -6.77 -17.34
N PHE A 643 7.92 -6.56 -18.26
CA PHE A 643 8.52 -5.26 -18.53
C PHE A 643 7.93 -4.58 -19.77
N HIS A 644 6.78 -5.05 -20.27
CA HIS A 644 6.19 -4.54 -21.51
C HIS A 644 5.85 -3.05 -21.44
N ILE A 645 5.49 -2.54 -20.25
CA ILE A 645 5.28 -1.12 -20.02
C ILE A 645 6.49 -0.25 -20.38
N ALA A 646 7.73 -0.75 -20.19
CA ALA A 646 8.94 -0.01 -20.58
C ALA A 646 9.02 0.15 -22.10
N GLY A 647 8.69 -0.90 -22.86
CA GLY A 647 8.60 -0.84 -24.31
C GLY A 647 7.51 0.10 -24.81
N LEU A 648 6.32 0.04 -24.19
CA LEU A 648 5.20 0.92 -24.51
C LEU A 648 5.51 2.39 -24.19
N ALA A 649 6.20 2.66 -23.09
CA ALA A 649 6.63 4.01 -22.72
C ALA A 649 7.70 4.55 -23.67
N HIS A 650 8.67 3.72 -24.08
CA HIS A 650 9.65 4.11 -25.10
C HIS A 650 8.96 4.44 -26.43
N TYR A 651 8.06 3.58 -26.90
CA TYR A 651 7.25 3.84 -28.10
C TYR A 651 6.48 5.16 -27.99
N GLY A 652 5.73 5.36 -26.90
CA GLY A 652 4.90 6.55 -26.73
C GLY A 652 5.71 7.85 -26.71
N TRP A 653 6.98 7.81 -26.29
CA TRP A 653 7.86 8.98 -26.28
C TRP A 653 8.56 9.25 -27.61
N THR A 654 8.81 8.21 -28.43
CA THR A 654 9.63 8.34 -29.65
C THR A 654 8.85 8.32 -30.95
N GLU A 655 7.62 7.81 -30.94
CA GLU A 655 6.79 7.69 -32.14
C GLU A 655 5.57 8.61 -32.06
N ASP A 656 5.15 9.10 -33.23
CA ASP A 656 3.95 9.90 -33.34
C ASP A 656 2.69 9.03 -33.18
N LEU A 657 1.95 9.28 -32.09
CA LEU A 657 0.74 8.53 -31.76
C LEU A 657 -0.44 8.88 -32.67
N ARG A 658 -0.44 10.05 -33.32
CA ARG A 658 -1.56 10.61 -34.09
C ARG A 658 -1.12 11.16 -35.44
N PRO A 659 -0.63 10.31 -36.36
CA PRO A 659 -0.21 10.73 -37.70
C PRO A 659 -1.35 11.26 -38.59
N ASP A 660 -2.60 11.15 -38.13
CA ASP A 660 -3.77 11.79 -38.73
C ASP A 660 -3.90 13.29 -38.38
N LEU A 661 -3.15 13.79 -37.39
CA LEU A 661 -3.13 15.18 -36.95
C LEU A 661 -1.82 15.88 -37.37
N PRO A 662 -1.77 17.23 -37.33
CA PRO A 662 -0.53 17.97 -37.57
C PRO A 662 0.48 17.79 -36.43
N GLU A 663 1.78 17.88 -36.76
CA GLU A 663 2.90 17.72 -35.81
C GLU A 663 2.94 16.31 -35.18
N GLU A 664 3.96 16.04 -34.35
CA GLU A 664 4.11 14.73 -33.70
C GLU A 664 3.50 14.76 -32.30
N GLN A 665 2.70 13.76 -31.93
CA GLN A 665 2.05 13.65 -30.63
C GLN A 665 2.76 12.60 -29.77
N HIS A 666 3.79 13.03 -29.05
CA HIS A 666 4.51 12.20 -28.09
C HIS A 666 3.87 12.23 -26.70
N VAL A 667 3.93 11.11 -25.99
CA VAL A 667 3.46 10.97 -24.62
C VAL A 667 4.63 10.89 -23.66
N LYS A 668 4.68 11.82 -22.71
CA LYS A 668 5.65 11.80 -21.61
C LYS A 668 5.12 10.98 -20.43
N THR A 669 5.93 10.05 -19.93
CA THR A 669 5.51 9.16 -18.85
C THR A 669 6.21 9.45 -17.54
N PHE A 670 5.44 9.50 -16.46
CA PHE A 670 5.91 9.60 -15.10
C PHE A 670 5.43 8.37 -14.33
N GLY A 671 6.37 7.56 -13.82
CA GLY A 671 6.05 6.44 -12.93
C GLY A 671 6.01 6.90 -11.48
N VAL A 672 4.98 6.50 -10.76
CA VAL A 672 4.84 6.68 -9.31
C VAL A 672 4.66 5.30 -8.69
N THR A 673 5.58 4.94 -7.80
CA THR A 673 5.48 3.71 -7.00
C THR A 673 5.28 4.11 -5.54
N LEU A 674 4.41 3.37 -4.85
CA LEU A 674 4.21 3.53 -3.42
C LEU A 674 5.24 2.66 -2.66
N ALA A 675 5.15 2.62 -1.34
CA ALA A 675 6.02 1.76 -0.53
C ALA A 675 5.99 0.30 -1.03
N PRO A 676 7.11 -0.45 -1.00
CA PRO A 676 7.13 -1.87 -1.33
C PRO A 676 6.18 -2.67 -0.44
N ALA A 677 5.59 -3.74 -0.96
CA ALA A 677 4.62 -4.60 -0.28
C ALA A 677 5.27 -5.74 0.52
N VAL A 678 6.55 -6.05 0.25
CA VAL A 678 7.31 -7.07 0.97
C VAL A 678 8.67 -6.54 1.44
N PRO A 679 9.20 -7.04 2.57
CA PRO A 679 10.50 -6.63 3.08
C PRO A 679 11.66 -7.09 2.18
N ARG A 680 12.65 -6.21 2.06
CA ARG A 680 14.00 -6.53 1.57
C ARG A 680 14.98 -6.22 2.69
N ILE A 681 15.77 -7.22 3.09
CA ILE A 681 16.77 -7.08 4.14
C ILE A 681 18.12 -6.84 3.47
N ASP A 682 18.52 -5.58 3.42
CA ASP A 682 19.83 -5.17 2.89
C ASP A 682 20.88 -5.18 4.01
N ILE A 683 21.98 -5.91 3.77
CA ILE A 683 22.98 -6.24 4.78
C ILE A 683 24.33 -5.71 4.31
N PRO A 684 24.89 -4.69 4.97
CA PRO A 684 26.26 -4.25 4.73
C PRO A 684 27.27 -5.17 5.44
N MET A 685 28.54 -5.06 5.07
CA MET A 685 29.63 -5.67 5.85
C MET A 685 29.76 -4.97 7.22
N PRO A 686 30.19 -5.66 8.28
CA PRO A 686 30.53 -5.03 9.55
C PRO A 686 31.50 -3.85 9.36
N GLY A 687 31.07 -2.65 9.77
CA GLY A 687 31.84 -1.40 9.62
C GLY A 687 31.70 -0.71 8.25
N GLY A 688 30.88 -1.23 7.34
CA GLY A 688 30.47 -0.58 6.10
C GLY A 688 29.05 0.01 6.19
N SER A 689 28.73 0.92 5.27
CA SER A 689 27.39 1.49 5.10
C SER A 689 26.64 0.95 3.89
N GLU A 690 27.37 0.40 2.90
CA GLU A 690 26.79 -0.07 1.65
C GLU A 690 26.36 -1.54 1.76
N PRO A 691 25.12 -1.89 1.36
CA PRO A 691 24.67 -3.27 1.28
C PRO A 691 25.54 -4.11 0.33
N VAL A 692 25.97 -5.28 0.80
CA VAL A 692 26.72 -6.26 -0.01
C VAL A 692 25.93 -7.55 -0.24
N VAL A 693 24.97 -7.84 0.65
CA VAL A 693 24.07 -9.00 0.59
C VAL A 693 22.65 -8.49 0.71
N SER A 694 21.74 -9.03 -0.08
CA SER A 694 20.30 -8.83 0.12
C SER A 694 19.64 -10.17 0.42
N LEU A 695 18.79 -10.17 1.45
CA LEU A 695 17.91 -11.27 1.80
C LEU A 695 16.46 -10.88 1.58
N LEU A 696 15.74 -11.75 0.89
CA LEU A 696 14.30 -11.65 0.68
C LEU A 696 13.66 -12.85 1.39
N PRO A 697 12.85 -12.66 2.43
CA PRO A 697 12.06 -13.75 2.97
C PRO A 697 11.25 -14.40 1.84
N ALA A 698 11.25 -15.72 1.78
CA ALA A 698 10.60 -16.46 0.72
C ALA A 698 9.97 -17.74 1.26
N CYS A 699 8.82 -18.10 0.73
CA CYS A 699 8.12 -19.31 1.11
C CYS A 699 7.61 -20.05 -0.13
N ARG A 700 7.64 -21.38 -0.05
CA ARG A 700 7.22 -22.28 -1.13
C ARG A 700 6.18 -23.25 -0.60
N ASN A 701 5.06 -23.37 -1.30
CA ASN A 701 4.03 -24.35 -1.04
C ASN A 701 4.11 -25.48 -2.08
N THR A 702 4.34 -26.72 -1.62
CA THR A 702 4.46 -27.91 -2.48
C THR A 702 3.22 -28.80 -2.46
N SER A 703 2.16 -28.35 -1.81
CA SER A 703 0.86 -29.04 -1.81
C SER A 703 0.03 -28.74 -3.07
N THR A 704 0.36 -27.67 -3.79
CA THR A 704 -0.34 -27.26 -5.02
C THR A 704 0.31 -27.83 -6.28
N SER A 705 -0.38 -27.75 -7.42
CA SER A 705 0.18 -28.12 -8.73
C SER A 705 -0.14 -27.05 -9.78
N PRO A 706 0.87 -26.33 -10.32
CA PRO A 706 2.27 -26.36 -9.91
C PRO A 706 2.46 -25.89 -8.46
N ASP A 707 3.64 -26.08 -7.89
CA ASP A 707 4.00 -25.48 -6.59
C ASP A 707 3.74 -23.96 -6.62
N SER A 708 3.20 -23.42 -5.54
CA SER A 708 2.94 -21.98 -5.37
C SER A 708 3.92 -21.35 -4.39
N ASN A 709 3.85 -20.03 -4.27
CA ASN A 709 4.49 -19.34 -3.16
C ASN A 709 3.44 -19.04 -2.08
N CYS A 710 3.84 -18.28 -1.08
CA CYS A 710 3.04 -17.89 0.08
C CYS A 710 2.99 -16.35 0.14
N ALA A 711 2.04 -15.77 0.86
CA ALA A 711 1.98 -14.32 1.08
C ALA A 711 2.52 -13.95 2.46
N ILE A 712 3.31 -12.88 2.55
CA ILE A 712 3.70 -12.33 3.86
C ILE A 712 2.52 -11.55 4.39
N VAL A 713 2.06 -11.90 5.60
CA VAL A 713 0.97 -11.19 6.28
C VAL A 713 1.45 -10.42 7.51
N ASP A 714 2.63 -10.73 8.05
CA ASP A 714 3.31 -9.90 9.06
C ASP A 714 4.83 -10.09 9.00
N PHE A 715 5.56 -9.03 9.32
CA PHE A 715 7.03 -9.03 9.36
C PHE A 715 7.50 -8.08 10.44
N ARG A 716 8.42 -8.54 11.30
CA ARG A 716 9.01 -7.72 12.36
C ARG A 716 10.52 -7.89 12.41
N ILE A 717 11.22 -6.78 12.55
CA ILE A 717 12.63 -6.76 12.90
C ILE A 717 12.72 -6.96 14.41
N VAL A 718 13.13 -8.14 14.85
CA VAL A 718 13.27 -8.46 16.28
C VAL A 718 14.52 -7.80 16.84
N ASP A 719 15.64 -7.99 16.14
CA ASP A 719 16.91 -7.35 16.45
C ASP A 719 17.76 -7.27 15.18
N GLN A 720 18.64 -6.28 15.11
CA GLN A 720 19.67 -6.22 14.08
C GLN A 720 20.78 -5.28 14.58
N ASP A 721 21.98 -5.84 14.62
CA ASP A 721 23.23 -5.17 14.95
C ASP A 721 24.09 -5.16 13.68
N ILE A 722 24.02 -4.05 12.96
CA ILE A 722 24.79 -3.83 11.72
C ILE A 722 26.30 -3.88 11.99
N ALA A 723 26.75 -3.36 13.13
CA ALA A 723 28.16 -3.34 13.48
C ALA A 723 28.68 -4.74 13.88
N GLY A 724 27.84 -5.52 14.57
CA GLY A 724 28.10 -6.92 14.91
C GLY A 724 27.86 -7.90 13.75
N GLY A 725 27.21 -7.46 12.68
CA GLY A 725 26.89 -8.29 11.52
C GLY A 725 25.83 -9.36 11.81
N THR A 726 24.84 -9.04 12.65
CA THR A 726 23.76 -9.98 13.02
C THR A 726 22.39 -9.38 12.81
N GLY A 727 21.40 -10.19 12.46
CA GLY A 727 20.00 -9.78 12.42
C GLY A 727 19.05 -10.95 12.62
N ARG A 728 17.86 -10.61 13.12
CA ARG A 728 16.81 -11.55 13.49
C ARG A 728 15.44 -10.96 13.17
N TYR A 729 14.64 -11.75 12.46
CA TYR A 729 13.38 -11.30 11.90
C TYR A 729 12.30 -12.34 12.17
N PHE A 730 11.14 -11.88 12.59
CA PHE A 730 9.92 -12.66 12.62
C PHE A 730 9.21 -12.50 11.27
N VAL A 731 8.81 -13.63 10.68
CA VAL A 731 8.08 -13.65 9.42
C VAL A 731 6.85 -14.54 9.58
N GLN A 732 5.71 -14.02 9.15
CA GLN A 732 4.44 -14.71 9.15
C GLN A 732 3.92 -14.86 7.72
N TRP A 733 3.56 -16.09 7.39
CA TRP A 733 3.09 -16.48 6.07
C TRP A 733 1.65 -16.95 6.10
N GLU A 734 0.90 -16.53 5.09
CA GLU A 734 -0.34 -17.13 4.57
C GLU A 734 0.05 -18.17 3.51
N ASP A 735 -0.62 -19.33 3.49
CA ASP A 735 -0.32 -20.46 2.61
C ASP A 735 -0.63 -20.20 1.12
N SER A 736 -1.45 -19.18 0.86
CA SER A 736 -1.96 -18.76 -0.43
C SER A 736 -1.43 -17.39 -0.85
N GLU A 737 -1.07 -17.21 -2.12
CA GLU A 737 -0.65 -15.90 -2.63
C GLU A 737 -1.82 -14.91 -2.81
N GLN A 738 -3.07 -15.41 -2.81
CA GLN A 738 -4.28 -14.61 -2.99
C GLN A 738 -5.44 -15.16 -2.13
N GLY A 739 -6.21 -14.25 -1.54
CA GLY A 739 -7.45 -14.53 -0.81
C GLY A 739 -7.30 -15.58 0.28
N GLY A 740 -8.11 -16.64 0.22
CA GLY A 740 -8.28 -17.53 1.37
C GLY A 740 -8.88 -16.75 2.53
N ASP A 741 -8.35 -16.96 3.73
CA ASP A 741 -8.57 -16.14 4.92
C ASP A 741 -7.51 -15.06 5.13
N PHE A 742 -6.41 -15.12 4.37
CA PHE A 742 -5.39 -14.08 4.24
C PHE A 742 -4.84 -13.67 5.61
N ASP A 743 -4.33 -14.68 6.32
CA ASP A 743 -3.95 -14.64 7.73
C ASP A 743 -2.69 -15.49 8.02
N MET A 744 -2.52 -15.93 9.27
CA MET A 744 -1.36 -16.69 9.69
C MET A 744 -1.53 -18.20 9.50
N ASP A 745 -0.68 -18.77 8.66
CA ASP A 745 -0.52 -20.22 8.47
C ASP A 745 0.84 -20.76 8.89
N MET A 746 1.89 -19.94 8.86
CA MET A 746 3.22 -20.35 9.29
C MET A 746 4.01 -19.18 9.87
N ASN A 747 4.43 -19.34 11.12
CA ASN A 747 5.26 -18.39 11.85
C ASN A 747 6.68 -18.92 12.01
N GLY A 748 7.67 -18.09 11.71
CA GLY A 748 9.07 -18.46 11.93
C GLY A 748 9.99 -17.29 12.16
N ILE A 749 11.22 -17.65 12.55
CA ILE A 749 12.32 -16.72 12.74
C ILE A 749 13.37 -16.97 11.64
N LEU A 750 13.79 -15.89 10.99
CA LEU A 750 14.92 -15.82 10.07
C LEU A 750 16.06 -15.06 10.78
N GLU A 751 17.24 -15.68 10.93
CA GLU A 751 18.43 -15.01 11.49
C GLU A 751 19.59 -15.06 10.50
N TYR A 752 20.43 -14.04 10.52
CA TYR A 752 21.72 -14.08 9.86
C TYR A 752 22.85 -13.68 10.81
N ARG A 753 24.06 -14.17 10.49
CA ARG A 753 25.31 -13.75 11.12
C ARG A 753 26.44 -13.72 10.10
N ILE A 754 27.21 -12.64 10.09
CA ILE A 754 28.43 -12.51 9.28
C ILE A 754 29.64 -13.02 10.06
N ILE A 755 30.43 -13.89 9.42
CA ILE A 755 31.68 -14.44 9.97
C ILE A 755 32.76 -14.32 8.90
N GLY A 756 33.62 -13.30 9.03
CA GLY A 756 34.64 -13.04 8.02
C GLY A 756 33.99 -12.67 6.67
N ASP A 757 34.20 -13.49 5.65
CA ASP A 757 33.63 -13.37 4.31
C ASP A 757 32.41 -14.29 4.08
N GLN A 758 31.92 -14.95 5.13
CA GLN A 758 30.77 -15.85 5.08
C GLN A 758 29.56 -15.25 5.78
N ILE A 759 28.37 -15.61 5.31
CA ILE A 759 27.10 -15.35 5.98
C ILE A 759 26.44 -16.68 6.32
N GLU A 760 26.12 -16.86 7.60
CA GLU A 760 25.32 -17.98 8.09
C GLU A 760 23.87 -17.50 8.25
N ILE A 761 22.91 -18.30 7.78
CA ILE A 761 21.49 -17.98 7.88
C ILE A 761 20.75 -19.19 8.44
N THR A 762 19.91 -18.95 9.43
CA THR A 762 19.03 -19.96 10.03
C THR A 762 17.58 -19.58 9.81
N THR A 763 16.76 -20.59 9.56
CA THR A 763 15.31 -20.48 9.56
C THR A 763 14.74 -21.45 10.58
N ASN A 764 13.75 -21.00 11.36
CA ASN A 764 13.16 -21.83 12.40
C ASN A 764 11.66 -21.55 12.54
N VAL A 765 10.85 -22.53 12.18
CA VAL A 765 9.39 -22.47 12.32
C VAL A 765 9.01 -22.90 13.74
N PHE A 766 8.06 -22.19 14.34
CA PHE A 766 7.57 -22.50 15.70
C PHE A 766 6.06 -22.61 15.82
N ALA A 767 5.32 -22.19 14.79
CA ALA A 767 3.87 -22.23 14.78
C ALA A 767 3.35 -22.44 13.35
N GLU A 768 2.26 -23.18 13.22
CA GLU A 768 1.62 -23.54 11.95
C GLU A 768 0.10 -23.59 12.13
N SER A 769 -0.65 -23.25 11.09
CA SER A 769 -2.12 -23.31 11.07
C SER A 769 -2.73 -23.77 9.74
N THR A 770 -1.97 -24.54 8.97
CA THR A 770 -2.43 -25.11 7.69
C THR A 770 -2.07 -26.60 7.61
N ASP A 771 -2.74 -27.32 6.71
CA ASP A 771 -2.34 -28.66 6.30
C ASP A 771 -1.41 -28.66 5.06
N GLN A 772 -1.13 -27.47 4.51
CA GLN A 772 -0.25 -27.29 3.36
C GLN A 772 1.23 -27.51 3.74
N LYS A 773 2.01 -28.02 2.79
CA LYS A 773 3.46 -28.23 2.93
C LYS A 773 4.18 -26.95 2.57
N LEU A 774 4.53 -26.15 3.57
CA LEU A 774 5.21 -24.88 3.39
C LEU A 774 6.68 -24.96 3.80
N GLY A 775 7.56 -24.49 2.91
CA GLY A 775 8.97 -24.27 3.19
C GLY A 775 9.19 -22.84 3.66
N PHE A 776 9.76 -22.66 4.85
CA PHE A 776 10.17 -21.36 5.37
C PHE A 776 11.60 -21.07 4.96
N GLY A 777 11.80 -20.13 4.05
CA GLY A 777 13.08 -19.88 3.39
C GLY A 777 13.38 -18.42 3.12
N TYR A 778 14.34 -18.23 2.23
CA TYR A 778 14.79 -16.92 1.77
C TYR A 778 15.42 -17.03 0.38
N VAL A 779 15.45 -15.91 -0.33
CA VAL A 779 16.30 -15.68 -1.49
C VAL A 779 17.48 -14.81 -1.08
N ILE A 780 18.69 -15.21 -1.46
CA ILE A 780 19.91 -14.46 -1.19
C ILE A 780 20.59 -14.01 -2.48
N SER A 781 21.08 -12.76 -2.50
CA SER A 781 21.97 -12.23 -3.52
C SER A 781 23.27 -11.70 -2.90
N GLY A 782 24.29 -11.46 -3.72
CA GLY A 782 25.59 -10.96 -3.23
C GLY A 782 26.52 -12.04 -2.67
N THR A 783 26.18 -13.32 -2.82
CA THR A 783 27.02 -14.46 -2.37
C THR A 783 27.33 -15.42 -3.51
N SER A 784 28.33 -16.28 -3.33
CA SER A 784 28.67 -17.34 -4.28
C SER A 784 27.62 -18.45 -4.38
N ASN A 785 26.64 -18.49 -3.47
CA ASN A 785 25.53 -19.45 -3.44
C ASN A 785 24.18 -18.71 -3.46
N ALA A 786 24.04 -17.81 -4.43
CA ALA A 786 22.84 -17.00 -4.62
C ALA A 786 21.62 -17.83 -5.04
N GLY A 787 20.41 -17.35 -4.72
CA GLY A 787 19.14 -17.98 -5.06
C GLY A 787 18.31 -18.37 -3.84
N PHE A 788 17.37 -19.28 -4.05
CA PHE A 788 16.39 -19.70 -3.04
C PHE A 788 16.92 -20.82 -2.15
N HIS A 789 16.73 -20.69 -0.83
CA HIS A 789 17.13 -21.65 0.19
C HIS A 789 16.03 -21.85 1.22
N VAL A 790 15.88 -23.07 1.71
CA VAL A 790 14.91 -23.45 2.77
C VAL A 790 15.62 -24.40 3.73
N HIS A 791 15.63 -24.08 5.04
CA HIS A 791 16.24 -24.95 6.06
C HIS A 791 15.24 -25.47 7.09
N SER A 792 14.00 -25.00 7.04
CA SER A 792 12.89 -25.41 7.90
C SER A 792 11.57 -25.34 7.13
N GLY A 793 10.59 -26.12 7.55
CA GLY A 793 9.25 -26.11 6.97
C GLY A 793 8.26 -26.88 7.83
N ILE A 794 7.01 -26.91 7.38
CA ILE A 794 5.89 -27.55 8.07
C ILE A 794 5.31 -28.70 7.25
N ASN A 795 4.55 -29.57 7.92
CA ASN A 795 3.81 -30.66 7.28
C ASN A 795 4.65 -31.60 6.38
N ASN A 796 5.93 -31.79 6.71
CA ASN A 796 6.89 -32.58 5.94
C ASN A 796 7.20 -32.00 4.53
N PHE A 797 7.26 -30.67 4.41
CA PHE A 797 8.11 -30.02 3.40
C PHE A 797 9.57 -30.45 3.60
#